data_AF-A0A1V6DYD3-F1
#
_entry.id   AF-A0A1V6DYD3-F1
#
_cell.length_a   1.000
_cell.length_b   1.000
_cell.length_c   1.000
_cell.angle_alpha   90.00
_cell.angle_beta   90.00
_cell.angle_gamma   90.00
#
_symmetry.space_group_name_H-M   'P 1'
#
loop_
_entity.id
_entity.type
_entity.pdbx_description
1 polymer ?
#
loop_
_entity_poly.entity_id
_entity_poly.type
_entity_poly.pdbx_seq_one_letter_code
_entity_poly.pdbx_strand_id
1 'polypeptide(L)'
;MLKNFKYLLGLLTFSLLLPLAAGAETQVSGGSITNPVWTPENSPYIISGTLEVAPGALLKIMPGAELRFNAGAKLLINGELQILGTAADPVMMTLNTASSTSGLWGGLEFGPNAVDAVVVNGVYKQGSIVQGAIIKFSEGIKLNDASPYIANNQFSNNSVGVNVYGTAGSAGGLVLDKVSAGSNAAKIKPLYIVNNTFSDNATGIIVNRNNGRDYVVTPVGYSYIGDKVITSYIKGNTITGSSVGIQITTGDNNVIAGNVIRYNTGAAVTMAAASRGNVLQGNDLNNNLLGAVISSADTYIAQNNIKNNTNTGLIIGAKPLFLSYNNFFNNKQYHLNNSVYMLAAENNYWGSTEPTEIAASMLTVNASSTYPVDYDPFLKEEFSIRSLLPPFMEAVERSTTAAAVYFSGLKPAGTDVYINDKLLDVSRDENSWMFKADLKLGENNFSIYYQDANGNKSSRQNISIQRYETLAAPTVDAYEKTTTLAKITLTGTKPAGSSLFLDGQEIKPASDDTTWTYNFDVSMGNNTWSLTAYDAKSKQTSLATLITINRTKDTVAETIAAEKAAVKTVDAKLSAKLAGRLLLQVEKGGVIWYVNPSDHKRYLVTPDNALSLFRSLSLGITEANLEKIPTPNSQQKGEAALRKRLAGKLLLRVEKAGAISYVDYQGYRHDVTRENLMDLFRSLSLGISNENIYKIAVGETK
;
A
#
# COMPACT_ATOMS: atom_id res chain seq x y z
N MET A 1 -62.64 -69.08 43.48
CA MET A 1 -62.82 -68.14 44.61
C MET A 1 -63.08 -66.76 44.01
N LEU A 2 -64.35 -66.37 43.79
CA LEU A 2 -65.21 -65.55 44.68
C LEU A 2 -64.56 -64.17 44.98
N LYS A 3 -65.12 -62.99 44.64
CA LYS A 3 -66.53 -62.53 44.67
C LYS A 3 -66.80 -61.31 43.75
N ASN A 4 -68.06 -61.25 43.31
CA ASN A 4 -68.81 -60.20 42.59
C ASN A 4 -69.07 -58.93 43.44
N PHE A 5 -69.33 -57.76 42.83
CA PHE A 5 -70.69 -57.17 42.67
C PHE A 5 -70.69 -55.79 41.98
N LYS A 6 -71.75 -55.55 41.20
CA LYS A 6 -72.14 -54.32 40.47
C LYS A 6 -72.56 -53.20 41.44
N TYR A 7 -72.46 -51.92 41.06
CA TYR A 7 -73.55 -50.93 41.07
C TYR A 7 -73.18 -49.65 40.28
N LEU A 8 -74.17 -49.18 39.52
CA LEU A 8 -74.28 -47.93 38.78
C LEU A 8 -74.77 -46.84 39.74
N LEU A 9 -74.17 -45.63 39.77
CA LEU A 9 -74.88 -44.34 39.98
C LEU A 9 -73.94 -43.12 39.90
N GLY A 10 -74.33 -42.17 39.02
CA GLY A 10 -74.17 -40.71 39.11
C GLY A 10 -72.86 -40.10 39.62
N LEU A 11 -72.08 -39.52 38.71
CA LEU A 11 -71.21 -38.39 39.04
C LEU A 11 -71.58 -37.20 38.15
N LEU A 12 -72.12 -36.17 38.81
CA LEU A 12 -72.41 -34.84 38.28
C LEU A 12 -71.23 -34.35 37.43
N THR A 13 -71.52 -34.01 36.17
CA THR A 13 -70.69 -33.10 35.39
C THR A 13 -70.79 -31.72 36.03
N PHE A 14 -69.81 -31.34 36.83
CA PHE A 14 -69.62 -29.95 37.22
C PHE A 14 -69.02 -29.23 36.02
N SER A 15 -69.89 -28.77 35.13
CA SER A 15 -69.54 -27.84 34.05
C SER A 15 -69.12 -26.52 34.70
N LEU A 16 -67.81 -26.37 34.93
CA LEU A 16 -67.21 -25.07 35.19
C LEU A 16 -67.38 -24.28 33.87
N LEU A 17 -68.48 -23.54 33.75
CA LEU A 17 -68.53 -22.42 32.81
C LEU A 17 -67.50 -21.40 33.31
N LEU A 18 -66.29 -21.48 32.78
CA LEU A 18 -65.43 -20.31 32.72
C LEU A 18 -66.19 -19.28 31.88
N PRO A 19 -66.45 -18.07 32.40
CA PRO A 19 -66.91 -17.00 31.53
C PRO A 19 -65.83 -16.81 30.47
N LEU A 20 -66.17 -17.02 29.19
CA LEU A 20 -65.40 -16.40 28.12
C LEU A 20 -65.49 -14.89 28.39
N ALA A 21 -64.41 -14.29 28.86
CA ALA A 21 -64.22 -12.87 28.72
C ALA A 21 -64.17 -12.61 27.20
N ALA A 22 -65.31 -12.25 26.62
CA ALA A 22 -65.36 -11.66 25.31
C ALA A 22 -64.57 -10.35 25.40
N GLY A 23 -63.33 -10.34 24.92
CA GLY A 23 -62.58 -9.10 24.72
C GLY A 23 -63.40 -8.22 23.77
N ALA A 24 -63.82 -7.04 24.23
CA ALA A 24 -64.49 -6.07 23.38
C ALA A 24 -63.49 -5.59 22.33
N GLU A 25 -63.80 -5.77 21.06
CA GLU A 25 -63.02 -5.22 19.95
C GLU A 25 -62.88 -3.69 20.08
N THR A 26 -61.66 -3.17 19.99
CA THR A 26 -61.41 -1.72 20.06
C THR A 26 -61.26 -1.17 18.66
N GLN A 27 -62.26 -0.42 18.20
CA GLN A 27 -62.19 0.23 16.88
C GLN A 27 -61.27 1.46 16.94
N VAL A 28 -60.28 1.50 16.05
CA VAL A 28 -59.36 2.63 15.90
C VAL A 28 -59.51 3.17 14.46
N SER A 29 -60.19 4.31 14.34
CA SER A 29 -60.26 5.04 13.07
C SER A 29 -58.89 5.61 12.71
N GLY A 30 -58.63 5.83 11.42
CA GLY A 30 -57.45 6.57 10.98
C GLY A 30 -57.39 8.00 11.56
N GLY A 31 -56.23 8.65 11.43
CA GLY A 31 -55.95 9.96 12.02
C GLY A 31 -54.67 9.96 12.86
N SER A 32 -54.46 10.97 13.68
CA SER A 32 -53.26 11.09 14.53
C SER A 32 -53.55 10.70 15.98
N ILE A 33 -52.63 9.97 16.59
CA ILE A 33 -52.65 9.57 18.00
C ILE A 33 -51.50 10.25 18.74
N THR A 34 -51.75 10.60 20.01
CA THR A 34 -50.78 11.35 20.82
C THR A 34 -50.00 10.43 21.75
N ASN A 35 -50.55 9.96 22.87
CA ASN A 35 -49.82 9.11 23.81
C ASN A 35 -50.59 7.85 24.28
N PRO A 36 -51.17 7.04 23.37
CA PRO A 36 -51.92 5.86 23.78
C PRO A 36 -51.01 4.73 24.30
N VAL A 37 -51.53 3.98 25.27
CA VAL A 37 -50.98 2.69 25.71
C VAL A 37 -51.97 1.60 25.34
N TRP A 38 -51.57 0.67 24.47
CA TRP A 38 -52.38 -0.44 24.01
C TRP A 38 -52.02 -1.71 24.76
N THR A 39 -53.00 -2.24 25.47
CA THR A 39 -52.89 -3.40 26.35
C THR A 39 -53.69 -4.60 25.82
N PRO A 40 -53.35 -5.84 26.21
CA PRO A 40 -54.09 -7.04 25.80
C PRO A 40 -55.57 -7.03 26.19
N GLU A 41 -55.95 -6.33 27.27
CA GLU A 41 -57.34 -6.31 27.77
C GLU A 41 -58.32 -5.62 26.81
N ASN A 42 -57.84 -4.72 25.95
CA ASN A 42 -58.68 -4.06 24.93
C ASN A 42 -58.41 -4.62 23.52
N SER A 43 -57.77 -5.78 23.42
CA SER A 43 -57.53 -6.44 22.14
C SER A 43 -58.77 -7.21 21.64
N PRO A 44 -58.95 -7.34 20.31
CA PRO A 44 -58.11 -6.79 19.27
C PRO A 44 -58.38 -5.30 19.00
N TYR A 45 -57.32 -4.56 18.68
CA TYR A 45 -57.44 -3.21 18.11
C TYR A 45 -57.65 -3.32 16.60
N ILE A 46 -58.76 -2.80 16.09
CA ILE A 46 -59.10 -2.83 14.66
C ILE A 46 -58.75 -1.49 14.03
N ILE A 47 -57.68 -1.46 13.22
CA ILE A 47 -57.18 -0.27 12.56
C ILE A 47 -57.78 -0.20 11.15
N SER A 48 -58.65 0.79 10.94
CA SER A 48 -59.42 0.91 9.69
C SER A 48 -58.81 1.81 8.62
N GLY A 49 -57.76 2.58 8.94
CA GLY A 49 -57.09 3.50 8.01
C GLY A 49 -55.62 3.76 8.37
N THR A 50 -55.03 4.82 7.79
CA THR A 50 -53.69 5.26 8.22
C THR A 50 -53.78 5.89 9.60
N LEU A 51 -53.04 5.34 10.55
CA LEU A 51 -52.92 5.86 11.91
C LEU A 51 -51.52 6.45 12.10
N GLU A 52 -51.43 7.72 12.47
CA GLU A 52 -50.16 8.43 12.64
C GLU A 52 -49.82 8.59 14.12
N VAL A 53 -48.65 8.11 14.53
CA VAL A 53 -47.99 8.58 15.75
C VAL A 53 -47.33 9.91 15.42
N ALA A 54 -47.95 11.00 15.87
CA ALA A 54 -47.52 12.36 15.49
C ALA A 54 -46.13 12.70 16.05
N PRO A 55 -45.44 13.72 15.51
CA PRO A 55 -44.19 14.23 16.08
C PRO A 55 -44.33 14.57 17.58
N GLY A 56 -43.38 14.11 18.38
CA GLY A 56 -43.36 14.30 19.85
C GLY A 56 -44.33 13.41 20.64
N ALA A 57 -45.07 12.54 19.96
CA ALA A 57 -46.03 11.61 20.55
C ALA A 57 -45.43 10.20 20.70
N LEU A 58 -45.96 9.40 21.62
CA LEU A 58 -45.51 8.03 21.94
C LEU A 58 -46.67 7.03 21.88
N LEU A 59 -46.60 6.07 20.96
CA LEU A 59 -47.46 4.87 21.03
C LEU A 59 -46.71 3.74 21.73
N LYS A 60 -47.28 3.23 22.81
CA LYS A 60 -46.77 2.06 23.53
C LYS A 60 -47.71 0.86 23.37
N ILE A 61 -47.21 -0.26 22.88
CA ILE A 61 -47.96 -1.52 22.71
C ILE A 61 -47.37 -2.58 23.64
N MET A 62 -48.18 -3.03 24.59
CA MET A 62 -47.81 -3.94 25.66
C MET A 62 -47.81 -5.41 25.20
N PRO A 63 -47.07 -6.30 25.88
CA PRO A 63 -47.07 -7.74 25.57
C PRO A 63 -48.48 -8.32 25.47
N GLY A 64 -48.67 -9.26 24.53
CA GLY A 64 -49.95 -9.95 24.31
C GLY A 64 -51.03 -9.16 23.58
N ALA A 65 -50.82 -7.87 23.28
CA ALA A 65 -51.79 -7.10 22.51
C ALA A 65 -51.94 -7.61 21.07
N GLU A 66 -53.16 -7.58 20.53
CA GLU A 66 -53.48 -7.97 19.15
C GLU A 66 -54.00 -6.77 18.36
N LEU A 67 -53.39 -6.52 17.20
CA LEU A 67 -53.75 -5.47 16.26
C LEU A 67 -54.12 -6.08 14.92
N ARG A 68 -55.28 -5.69 14.40
CA ARG A 68 -55.82 -6.14 13.12
C ARG A 68 -56.04 -4.97 12.19
N PHE A 69 -55.46 -5.02 11.00
CA PHE A 69 -55.48 -3.93 10.03
C PHE A 69 -56.42 -4.24 8.88
N ASN A 70 -57.32 -3.31 8.53
CA ASN A 70 -58.07 -3.39 7.28
C ASN A 70 -57.12 -3.25 6.08
N ALA A 71 -57.55 -3.72 4.90
CA ALA A 71 -56.74 -3.57 3.69
C ALA A 71 -56.41 -2.09 3.43
N GLY A 72 -55.15 -1.79 3.14
CA GLY A 72 -54.62 -0.44 2.95
C GLY A 72 -54.36 0.37 4.23
N ALA A 73 -54.79 -0.12 5.40
CA ALA A 73 -54.44 0.51 6.68
C ALA A 73 -52.95 0.34 7.00
N LYS A 74 -52.38 1.29 7.76
CA LYS A 74 -50.97 1.27 8.16
C LYS A 74 -50.77 2.08 9.44
N LEU A 75 -49.65 1.83 10.12
CA LEU A 75 -49.16 2.71 11.17
C LEU A 75 -48.04 3.59 10.59
N LEU A 76 -48.21 4.90 10.60
CA LEU A 76 -47.20 5.89 10.24
C LEU A 76 -46.57 6.45 11.52
N ILE A 77 -45.26 6.39 11.66
CA ILE A 77 -44.54 6.81 12.86
C ILE A 77 -43.72 8.03 12.52
N ASN A 78 -44.16 9.20 12.99
CA ASN A 78 -43.41 10.45 12.98
C ASN A 78 -43.01 10.90 14.41
N GLY A 79 -43.47 10.18 15.44
CA GLY A 79 -43.06 10.29 16.85
C GLY A 79 -42.25 9.08 17.31
N GLU A 80 -42.56 8.54 18.48
CA GLU A 80 -41.92 7.37 19.07
C GLU A 80 -42.87 6.16 19.09
N LEU A 81 -42.37 4.99 18.69
CA LEU A 81 -43.11 3.73 18.79
C LEU A 81 -42.36 2.74 19.69
N GLN A 82 -43.05 2.20 20.70
CA GLN A 82 -42.53 1.15 21.57
C GLN A 82 -43.45 -0.08 21.50
N ILE A 83 -43.02 -1.13 20.78
CA ILE A 83 -43.65 -2.45 20.81
C ILE A 83 -42.81 -3.35 21.71
N LEU A 84 -43.43 -3.85 22.77
CA LEU A 84 -42.74 -4.51 23.89
C LEU A 84 -43.23 -5.95 24.10
N GLY A 85 -43.39 -6.72 23.03
CA GLY A 85 -43.76 -8.13 23.11
C GLY A 85 -42.66 -8.99 23.74
N THR A 86 -43.05 -10.18 24.20
CA THR A 86 -42.12 -11.20 24.71
C THR A 86 -42.29 -12.51 23.95
N ALA A 87 -41.37 -13.47 24.16
CA ALA A 87 -41.51 -14.80 23.57
C ALA A 87 -42.74 -15.56 24.10
N ALA A 88 -43.17 -15.29 25.34
CA ALA A 88 -44.36 -15.88 25.94
C ALA A 88 -45.64 -15.18 25.45
N ASP A 89 -45.60 -13.84 25.41
CA ASP A 89 -46.73 -12.99 25.07
C ASP A 89 -46.33 -12.03 23.93
N PRO A 90 -46.28 -12.53 22.68
CA PRO A 90 -45.92 -11.69 21.54
C PRO A 90 -47.03 -10.68 21.23
N VAL A 91 -46.65 -9.54 20.64
CA VAL A 91 -47.63 -8.60 20.05
C VAL A 91 -47.99 -9.10 18.65
N MET A 92 -49.27 -9.40 18.41
CA MET A 92 -49.73 -9.87 17.09
C MET A 92 -50.18 -8.69 16.24
N MET A 93 -49.64 -8.58 15.02
CA MET A 93 -50.01 -7.58 14.03
C MET A 93 -50.34 -8.27 12.70
N THR A 94 -51.61 -8.25 12.30
CA THR A 94 -52.08 -9.01 11.15
C THR A 94 -53.23 -8.33 10.41
N LEU A 95 -53.64 -8.92 9.28
CA LEU A 95 -54.79 -8.45 8.52
C LEU A 95 -56.09 -8.75 9.29
N ASN A 96 -57.05 -7.83 9.27
CA ASN A 96 -58.34 -8.02 9.92
C ASN A 96 -59.23 -9.05 9.21
N THR A 97 -58.95 -9.37 7.95
CA THR A 97 -59.65 -10.39 7.18
C THR A 97 -58.81 -11.66 7.06
N ALA A 98 -59.49 -12.80 6.94
CA ALA A 98 -58.83 -14.07 6.64
C ALA A 98 -58.36 -14.07 5.17
N SER A 99 -57.11 -13.68 4.94
CA SER A 99 -56.42 -13.75 3.66
C SER A 99 -54.98 -14.21 3.88
N SER A 100 -54.43 -14.90 2.89
CA SER A 100 -53.01 -15.29 2.85
C SER A 100 -52.17 -14.39 1.93
N THR A 101 -52.79 -13.42 1.25
CA THR A 101 -52.08 -12.52 0.34
C THR A 101 -51.20 -11.54 1.13
N SER A 102 -49.90 -11.56 0.85
CA SER A 102 -48.92 -10.62 1.41
C SER A 102 -49.19 -9.18 0.94
N GLY A 103 -48.91 -8.18 1.78
CA GLY A 103 -48.93 -6.77 1.38
C GLY A 103 -50.32 -6.12 1.34
N LEU A 104 -51.36 -6.77 1.89
CA LEU A 104 -52.71 -6.20 1.88
C LEU A 104 -52.89 -5.02 2.83
N TRP A 105 -52.03 -4.89 3.85
CA TRP A 105 -51.95 -3.71 4.70
C TRP A 105 -50.52 -3.15 4.72
N GLY A 106 -50.39 -1.84 4.89
CA GLY A 106 -49.16 -1.08 4.62
C GLY A 106 -48.05 -1.24 5.65
N GLY A 107 -48.24 -2.08 6.67
CA GLY A 107 -47.21 -2.35 7.67
C GLY A 107 -46.99 -1.21 8.65
N LEU A 108 -45.75 -1.14 9.16
CA LEU A 108 -45.26 -0.05 10.01
C LEU A 108 -44.32 0.82 9.19
N GLU A 109 -44.63 2.10 9.04
CA GLU A 109 -43.83 3.05 8.27
C GLU A 109 -43.24 4.10 9.20
N PHE A 110 -41.93 4.04 9.45
CA PHE A 110 -41.19 5.06 10.16
C PHE A 110 -40.78 6.17 9.18
N GLY A 111 -41.29 7.38 9.42
CA GLY A 111 -40.91 8.57 8.69
C GLY A 111 -39.58 9.17 9.20
N PRO A 112 -39.02 10.16 8.48
CA PRO A 112 -37.73 10.78 8.82
C PRO A 112 -37.75 11.56 10.15
N ASN A 113 -38.93 11.82 10.70
CA ASN A 113 -39.10 12.49 11.99
C ASN A 113 -39.27 11.52 13.17
N ALA A 114 -39.30 10.21 12.90
CA ALA A 114 -39.43 9.22 13.96
C ALA A 114 -38.28 9.33 14.97
N VAL A 115 -38.58 9.07 16.24
CA VAL A 115 -37.57 9.08 17.30
C VAL A 115 -36.68 7.84 17.15
N ASP A 116 -35.46 8.04 16.66
CA ASP A 116 -34.44 7.00 16.53
C ASP A 116 -34.07 6.36 17.87
N ALA A 117 -33.72 5.07 17.84
CA ALA A 117 -33.17 4.38 18.99
C ALA A 117 -31.82 4.97 19.40
N VAL A 118 -31.57 5.00 20.71
CA VAL A 118 -30.22 5.19 21.27
C VAL A 118 -29.70 3.83 21.71
N VAL A 119 -28.55 3.45 21.18
CA VAL A 119 -27.91 2.16 21.45
C VAL A 119 -26.48 2.43 21.91
N VAL A 120 -26.07 1.80 23.00
CA VAL A 120 -24.71 1.91 23.55
C VAL A 120 -24.13 0.50 23.65
N ASN A 121 -23.02 0.25 22.96
CA ASN A 121 -22.37 -1.07 22.89
C ASN A 121 -23.34 -2.20 22.48
N GLY A 122 -24.20 -1.93 21.48
CA GLY A 122 -25.21 -2.87 21.01
C GLY A 122 -26.44 -3.05 21.92
N VAL A 123 -26.52 -2.35 23.05
CA VAL A 123 -27.65 -2.43 24.00
C VAL A 123 -28.57 -1.23 23.83
N TYR A 124 -29.85 -1.47 23.52
CA TYR A 124 -30.89 -0.45 23.46
C TYR A 124 -31.04 0.30 24.80
N LYS A 125 -31.23 1.62 24.73
CA LYS A 125 -31.39 2.52 25.89
C LYS A 125 -32.71 3.28 25.90
N GLN A 126 -33.11 3.85 24.76
CA GLN A 126 -34.32 4.69 24.62
C GLN A 126 -34.69 4.88 23.13
N GLY A 127 -35.85 5.47 22.86
CA GLY A 127 -36.35 5.79 21.52
C GLY A 127 -37.17 4.66 20.92
N SER A 128 -37.42 4.69 19.61
CA SER A 128 -38.31 3.69 19.01
C SER A 128 -37.74 2.27 19.05
N ILE A 129 -38.60 1.31 19.40
CA ILE A 129 -38.27 -0.12 19.48
C ILE A 129 -39.43 -0.97 18.96
N VAL A 130 -39.11 -1.99 18.17
CA VAL A 130 -40.02 -3.06 17.79
C VAL A 130 -39.44 -4.37 18.30
N GLN A 131 -40.02 -4.90 19.38
CA GLN A 131 -39.55 -6.12 20.02
C GLN A 131 -40.68 -7.12 20.27
N GLY A 132 -40.41 -8.39 20.02
CA GLY A 132 -41.33 -9.50 20.33
C GLY A 132 -42.66 -9.43 19.56
N ALA A 133 -42.66 -8.81 18.38
CA ALA A 133 -43.84 -8.71 17.53
C ALA A 133 -43.91 -9.87 16.52
N ILE A 134 -45.12 -10.25 16.15
CA ILE A 134 -45.43 -11.13 15.03
C ILE A 134 -46.15 -10.29 13.98
N ILE A 135 -45.48 -10.03 12.84
CA ILE A 135 -45.97 -9.18 11.76
C ILE A 135 -46.20 -10.03 10.51
N LYS A 136 -47.47 -10.13 10.08
CA LYS A 136 -47.86 -11.01 8.96
C LYS A 136 -48.73 -10.32 7.90
N PHE A 137 -48.62 -10.83 6.67
CA PHE A 137 -49.47 -10.43 5.53
C PHE A 137 -49.43 -8.93 5.19
N SER A 138 -48.30 -8.29 5.49
CA SER A 138 -48.11 -6.84 5.41
C SER A 138 -47.05 -6.47 4.37
N GLU A 139 -46.85 -5.17 4.15
CA GLU A 139 -45.68 -4.65 3.46
C GLU A 139 -44.41 -4.60 4.33
N GLY A 140 -44.49 -5.06 5.59
CA GLY A 140 -43.39 -5.16 6.55
C GLY A 140 -43.17 -3.92 7.39
N ILE A 141 -41.92 -3.68 7.74
CA ILE A 141 -41.47 -2.41 8.32
C ILE A 141 -40.74 -1.60 7.25
N LYS A 142 -41.21 -0.39 7.01
CA LYS A 142 -40.60 0.60 6.12
C LYS A 142 -39.89 1.65 6.95
N LEU A 143 -38.60 1.88 6.68
CA LEU A 143 -37.78 2.85 7.40
C LEU A 143 -37.31 3.91 6.41
N ASN A 144 -37.87 5.12 6.49
CA ASN A 144 -37.46 6.27 5.69
C ASN A 144 -36.56 7.18 6.53
N ASP A 145 -35.24 7.07 6.35
CA ASP A 145 -34.24 7.82 7.13
C ASP A 145 -34.40 7.67 8.66
N ALA A 146 -34.98 6.54 9.12
CA ALA A 146 -35.24 6.24 10.53
C ALA A 146 -34.48 4.99 11.01
N SER A 147 -34.15 4.95 12.29
CA SER A 147 -33.33 3.91 12.91
C SER A 147 -33.90 3.42 14.26
N PRO A 148 -35.11 2.80 14.26
CA PRO A 148 -35.62 2.10 15.45
C PRO A 148 -34.77 0.87 15.78
N TYR A 149 -34.85 0.38 17.01
CA TYR A 149 -34.26 -0.90 17.40
C TYR A 149 -35.22 -2.05 17.08
N ILE A 150 -34.88 -2.94 16.14
CA ILE A 150 -35.76 -4.02 15.67
C ILE A 150 -35.19 -5.36 16.15
N ALA A 151 -35.80 -5.97 17.17
CA ALA A 151 -35.25 -7.18 17.76
C ALA A 151 -36.26 -8.27 18.13
N ASN A 152 -35.88 -9.54 17.96
CA ASN A 152 -36.67 -10.69 18.42
C ASN A 152 -38.12 -10.75 17.87
N ASN A 153 -38.33 -10.30 16.63
CA ASN A 153 -39.64 -10.33 15.97
C ASN A 153 -39.76 -11.51 15.00
N GLN A 154 -40.99 -11.83 14.60
CA GLN A 154 -41.32 -12.77 13.54
C GLN A 154 -42.00 -12.04 12.39
N PHE A 155 -41.40 -12.08 11.20
CA PHE A 155 -41.94 -11.54 9.96
C PHE A 155 -42.31 -12.70 9.04
N SER A 156 -43.60 -12.91 8.77
CA SER A 156 -44.00 -13.98 7.85
C SER A 156 -45.01 -13.57 6.78
N ASN A 157 -44.85 -14.07 5.56
CA ASN A 157 -45.75 -13.79 4.44
C ASN A 157 -45.91 -12.28 4.16
N ASN A 158 -44.84 -11.51 4.29
CA ASN A 158 -44.81 -10.08 3.95
C ASN A 158 -44.17 -9.85 2.57
N SER A 159 -44.48 -8.73 1.94
CA SER A 159 -43.79 -8.33 0.70
C SER A 159 -42.30 -8.13 0.95
N VAL A 160 -41.94 -7.40 2.00
CA VAL A 160 -40.58 -7.31 2.53
C VAL A 160 -40.69 -7.41 4.05
N GLY A 161 -39.76 -8.07 4.75
CA GLY A 161 -39.76 -8.07 6.21
C GLY A 161 -39.39 -6.69 6.78
N VAL A 162 -38.20 -6.22 6.43
CA VAL A 162 -37.72 -4.86 6.74
C VAL A 162 -37.15 -4.19 5.48
N ASN A 163 -37.67 -3.02 5.12
CA ASN A 163 -37.24 -2.22 3.99
C ASN A 163 -36.66 -0.88 4.46
N VAL A 164 -35.35 -0.71 4.33
CA VAL A 164 -34.63 0.49 4.72
C VAL A 164 -34.36 1.34 3.49
N TYR A 165 -34.86 2.58 3.48
CA TYR A 165 -34.66 3.54 2.42
C TYR A 165 -34.54 4.96 2.98
N GLY A 166 -34.35 5.94 2.10
CA GLY A 166 -34.27 7.34 2.49
C GLY A 166 -33.27 8.13 1.66
N THR A 167 -33.10 9.38 2.01
CA THR A 167 -32.42 10.42 1.23
C THR A 167 -31.10 10.90 1.82
N ALA A 168 -30.60 10.30 2.91
CA ALA A 168 -29.35 10.76 3.51
C ALA A 168 -28.14 10.61 2.57
N GLY A 169 -27.84 11.71 1.89
CA GLY A 169 -26.55 12.04 1.31
C GLY A 169 -26.29 11.48 -0.08
N SER A 170 -26.88 12.11 -1.10
CA SER A 170 -26.13 12.39 -2.34
C SER A 170 -24.71 12.80 -1.95
N ALA A 171 -23.70 12.20 -2.62
CA ALA A 171 -22.26 12.44 -2.53
C ALA A 171 -21.82 13.46 -1.46
N GLY A 172 -21.04 13.03 -0.46
CA GLY A 172 -20.52 13.93 0.55
C GLY A 172 -19.94 15.19 -0.08
N GLY A 173 -20.15 16.30 0.62
CA GLY A 173 -19.62 17.58 0.22
C GLY A 173 -18.15 17.43 -0.15
N LEU A 174 -17.78 18.02 -1.28
CA LEU A 174 -16.42 18.08 -1.79
C LEU A 174 -15.46 18.50 -0.66
N VAL A 175 -14.71 17.55 -0.08
CA VAL A 175 -13.74 17.88 0.98
C VAL A 175 -12.48 18.39 0.29
N LEU A 176 -12.36 19.72 0.18
CA LEU A 176 -11.18 20.39 -0.40
C LEU A 176 -9.96 20.36 0.53
N ASP A 177 -10.14 20.08 1.82
CA ASP A 177 -9.07 20.02 2.81
C ASP A 177 -9.44 19.08 3.96
N LYS A 178 -8.59 18.07 4.23
CA LYS A 178 -8.76 17.05 5.27
C LYS A 178 -8.83 17.67 6.69
N VAL A 179 -8.27 18.87 6.88
CA VAL A 179 -8.28 19.60 8.17
C VAL A 179 -9.60 20.34 8.39
N SER A 180 -10.38 20.59 7.33
CA SER A 180 -11.68 21.28 7.37
C SER A 180 -12.88 20.32 7.43
N ALA A 181 -12.65 19.01 7.50
CA ALA A 181 -13.68 18.01 7.74
C ALA A 181 -14.19 18.11 9.19
N GLY A 182 -14.87 19.21 9.50
CA GLY A 182 -15.82 19.23 10.61
C GLY A 182 -16.80 18.12 10.33
N SER A 183 -16.81 17.11 11.20
CA SER A 183 -17.63 15.91 11.10
C SER A 183 -19.01 16.22 10.52
N ASN A 184 -19.32 15.71 9.33
CA ASN A 184 -20.70 15.54 8.89
C ASN A 184 -21.37 14.42 9.69
N ALA A 185 -21.16 14.42 11.02
CA ALA A 185 -21.60 13.44 11.98
C ALA A 185 -23.09 13.19 11.79
N ALA A 186 -23.38 12.09 11.09
CA ALA A 186 -24.57 11.26 11.16
C ALA A 186 -25.83 11.99 11.64
N LYS A 187 -26.62 12.56 10.73
CA LYS A 187 -28.03 12.84 11.05
C LYS A 187 -28.78 11.55 11.38
N ILE A 188 -28.33 10.39 10.88
CA ILE A 188 -28.99 9.11 11.08
C ILE A 188 -28.11 8.16 11.91
N LYS A 189 -28.66 7.65 13.01
CA LYS A 189 -27.95 6.69 13.86
C LYS A 189 -27.84 5.31 13.18
N PRO A 190 -26.86 4.47 13.55
CA PRO A 190 -26.82 3.09 13.08
C PRO A 190 -28.11 2.34 13.39
N LEU A 191 -28.66 1.65 12.39
CA LEU A 191 -29.85 0.80 12.55
C LEU A 191 -29.46 -0.57 13.11
N TYR A 192 -30.31 -1.15 13.97
CA TYR A 192 -30.09 -2.49 14.54
C TYR A 192 -31.27 -3.40 14.19
N ILE A 193 -31.01 -4.46 13.43
CA ILE A 193 -31.94 -5.54 13.08
C ILE A 193 -31.37 -6.84 13.64
N VAL A 194 -31.83 -7.24 14.83
CA VAL A 194 -31.15 -8.25 15.66
C VAL A 194 -32.06 -9.41 16.06
N ASN A 195 -31.62 -10.65 15.86
CA ASN A 195 -32.31 -11.86 16.33
C ASN A 195 -33.78 -12.00 15.87
N ASN A 196 -34.13 -11.47 14.69
CA ASN A 196 -35.46 -11.63 14.11
C ASN A 196 -35.55 -12.91 13.28
N THR A 197 -36.76 -13.44 13.12
CA THR A 197 -37.07 -14.54 12.22
C THR A 197 -37.90 -14.03 11.04
N PHE A 198 -37.45 -14.31 9.82
CA PHE A 198 -38.12 -13.98 8.58
C PHE A 198 -38.48 -15.28 7.85
N SER A 199 -39.76 -15.54 7.62
CA SER A 199 -40.21 -16.73 6.91
C SER A 199 -41.17 -16.39 5.76
N ASP A 200 -40.96 -16.96 4.57
CA ASP A 200 -41.91 -16.86 3.45
C ASP A 200 -42.24 -15.42 3.04
N ASN A 201 -41.32 -14.48 3.27
CA ASN A 201 -41.42 -13.11 2.75
C ASN A 201 -40.90 -13.07 1.32
N ALA A 202 -41.33 -12.15 0.46
CA ALA A 202 -40.72 -12.05 -0.87
C ALA A 202 -39.21 -11.71 -0.76
N THR A 203 -38.88 -10.72 0.08
CA THR A 203 -37.51 -10.45 0.54
C THR A 203 -37.47 -10.33 2.06
N GLY A 204 -36.46 -10.90 2.72
CA GLY A 204 -36.29 -10.77 4.16
C GLY A 204 -35.98 -9.32 4.56
N ILE A 205 -34.81 -8.83 4.16
CA ILE A 205 -34.32 -7.48 4.49
C ILE A 205 -33.80 -6.79 3.23
N ILE A 206 -34.18 -5.53 3.02
CA ILE A 206 -33.62 -4.65 2.00
C ILE A 206 -32.95 -3.46 2.69
N VAL A 207 -31.71 -3.16 2.31
CA VAL A 207 -31.04 -1.89 2.64
C VAL A 207 -30.78 -1.12 1.35
N ASN A 208 -31.36 0.07 1.29
CA ASN A 208 -31.30 1.01 0.18
C ASN A 208 -31.12 2.46 0.68
N ARG A 209 -30.20 2.65 1.65
CA ARG A 209 -29.79 3.96 2.16
C ARG A 209 -28.31 3.94 2.54
N ASN A 210 -27.63 5.08 2.47
CA ASN A 210 -26.26 5.27 2.97
C ASN A 210 -26.25 6.15 4.23
N ASN A 211 -25.20 6.05 5.05
CA ASN A 211 -25.00 6.93 6.22
C ASN A 211 -23.89 7.99 6.00
N GLY A 212 -23.72 8.45 4.74
CA GLY A 212 -22.69 9.42 4.33
C GLY A 212 -21.58 8.82 3.45
N ARG A 213 -21.00 9.63 2.56
CA ARG A 213 -19.82 9.27 1.75
C ARG A 213 -18.87 10.45 1.59
N ASP A 214 -17.73 10.47 2.25
CA ASP A 214 -16.75 11.54 2.06
C ASP A 214 -15.87 11.33 0.82
N TYR A 215 -15.76 12.35 -0.03
CA TYR A 215 -14.91 12.37 -1.22
C TYR A 215 -13.91 13.52 -1.17
N VAL A 216 -12.66 13.27 -1.59
CA VAL A 216 -11.66 14.29 -1.95
C VAL A 216 -11.50 14.36 -3.45
N VAL A 217 -11.15 15.56 -3.93
CA VAL A 217 -10.76 15.77 -5.31
C VAL A 217 -9.31 15.33 -5.50
N THR A 218 -9.08 14.57 -6.56
CA THR A 218 -7.76 14.13 -7.03
C THR A 218 -7.56 14.60 -8.48
N PRO A 219 -6.32 14.67 -8.98
CA PRO A 219 -6.05 15.04 -10.38
C PRO A 219 -6.75 14.14 -11.42
N VAL A 220 -7.21 12.94 -11.03
CA VAL A 220 -7.91 11.96 -11.88
C VAL A 220 -9.43 11.88 -11.61
N GLY A 221 -9.99 12.78 -10.79
CA GLY A 221 -11.41 12.78 -10.40
C GLY A 221 -11.61 12.70 -8.88
N TYR A 222 -12.71 12.15 -8.40
CA TYR A 222 -12.99 12.05 -6.96
C TYR A 222 -12.43 10.75 -6.36
N SER A 223 -11.65 10.83 -5.27
CA SER A 223 -11.32 9.68 -4.41
C SER A 223 -12.20 9.70 -3.17
N TYR A 224 -12.76 8.57 -2.81
CA TYR A 224 -13.43 8.40 -1.52
C TYR A 224 -12.38 8.41 -0.39
N ILE A 225 -12.61 9.17 0.69
CA ILE A 225 -11.68 9.25 1.84
C ILE A 225 -12.12 8.46 3.07
N GLY A 226 -13.25 7.73 2.99
CA GLY A 226 -13.56 6.71 3.99
C GLY A 226 -14.23 7.25 5.25
N ASP A 227 -15.41 7.83 5.12
CA ASP A 227 -16.31 7.99 6.26
C ASP A 227 -16.90 6.61 6.62
N LYS A 228 -16.41 6.01 7.73
CA LYS A 228 -16.71 4.63 8.19
C LYS A 228 -17.99 4.55 9.05
N VAL A 229 -18.97 5.43 8.85
CA VAL A 229 -20.18 5.38 9.66
C VAL A 229 -20.99 4.15 9.26
N ILE A 230 -21.25 3.27 10.23
CA ILE A 230 -22.02 2.05 10.01
C ILE A 230 -23.48 2.39 9.71
N THR A 231 -23.99 1.88 8.60
CA THR A 231 -25.38 2.10 8.19
C THR A 231 -26.34 1.22 8.99
N SER A 232 -26.02 -0.06 9.11
CA SER A 232 -26.85 -1.02 9.85
C SER A 232 -26.05 -2.20 10.40
N TYR A 233 -26.53 -2.73 11.52
CA TYR A 233 -26.17 -4.02 12.08
C TYR A 233 -27.30 -5.01 11.86
N ILE A 234 -27.09 -5.98 10.99
CA ILE A 234 -28.00 -7.08 10.71
C ILE A 234 -27.40 -8.33 11.35
N LYS A 235 -27.80 -8.62 12.59
CA LYS A 235 -27.11 -9.60 13.45
C LYS A 235 -28.03 -10.72 13.96
N GLY A 236 -27.58 -11.96 13.87
CA GLY A 236 -28.27 -13.09 14.52
C GLY A 236 -29.66 -13.43 13.96
N ASN A 237 -30.04 -12.90 12.80
CA ASN A 237 -31.36 -13.14 12.22
C ASN A 237 -31.43 -14.53 11.56
N THR A 238 -32.62 -15.12 11.55
CA THR A 238 -32.92 -16.34 10.78
C THR A 238 -33.82 -15.98 9.61
N ILE A 239 -33.45 -16.35 8.38
CA ILE A 239 -34.22 -16.02 7.17
C ILE A 239 -34.43 -17.28 6.31
N THR A 240 -35.69 -17.65 6.07
CA THR A 240 -36.06 -18.88 5.35
C THR A 240 -37.24 -18.70 4.39
N GLY A 241 -37.29 -19.47 3.31
CA GLY A 241 -38.44 -19.51 2.41
C GLY A 241 -38.67 -18.23 1.60
N SER A 242 -37.72 -17.28 1.62
CA SER A 242 -37.80 -16.04 0.86
C SER A 242 -37.22 -16.17 -0.55
N SER A 243 -37.60 -15.26 -1.45
CA SER A 243 -36.93 -15.16 -2.76
C SER A 243 -35.51 -14.63 -2.62
N VAL A 244 -35.30 -13.62 -1.77
CA VAL A 244 -33.97 -13.14 -1.38
C VAL A 244 -33.91 -12.99 0.13
N GLY A 245 -32.82 -13.44 0.76
CA GLY A 245 -32.64 -13.31 2.19
C GLY A 245 -32.38 -11.85 2.59
N ILE A 246 -31.18 -11.37 2.34
CA ILE A 246 -30.75 -9.99 2.55
C ILE A 246 -30.32 -9.38 1.23
N GLN A 247 -30.80 -8.18 0.94
CA GLN A 247 -30.45 -7.42 -0.26
C GLN A 247 -29.92 -6.04 0.12
N ILE A 248 -28.67 -5.77 -0.24
CA ILE A 248 -28.04 -4.45 -0.14
C ILE A 248 -28.00 -3.85 -1.54
N THR A 249 -28.90 -2.91 -1.83
CA THR A 249 -29.03 -2.26 -3.13
C THR A 249 -28.19 -0.98 -3.17
N THR A 250 -28.32 -0.18 -2.13
CA THR A 250 -27.45 0.96 -1.81
C THR A 250 -27.26 0.94 -0.29
N GLY A 251 -26.04 1.18 0.19
CA GLY A 251 -25.74 1.00 1.61
C GLY A 251 -24.30 0.65 1.82
N ASP A 252 -23.51 1.65 2.19
CA ASP A 252 -22.12 1.46 2.57
C ASP A 252 -22.05 1.02 4.04
N ASN A 253 -20.99 0.27 4.38
CA ASN A 253 -20.65 -0.06 5.77
C ASN A 253 -21.76 -0.76 6.57
N ASN A 254 -22.46 -1.74 5.98
CA ASN A 254 -23.39 -2.60 6.73
C ASN A 254 -22.64 -3.78 7.37
N VAL A 255 -23.03 -4.16 8.59
CA VAL A 255 -22.49 -5.32 9.30
C VAL A 255 -23.54 -6.43 9.32
N ILE A 256 -23.37 -7.42 8.45
CA ILE A 256 -24.19 -8.63 8.34
C ILE A 256 -23.46 -9.76 9.03
N ALA A 257 -23.84 -10.06 10.27
CA ALA A 257 -23.10 -11.03 11.07
C ALA A 257 -23.93 -12.05 11.86
N GLY A 258 -23.47 -13.31 11.88
CA GLY A 258 -24.11 -14.36 12.68
C GLY A 258 -25.52 -14.74 12.23
N ASN A 259 -25.93 -14.41 11.00
CA ASN A 259 -27.26 -14.73 10.49
C ASN A 259 -27.31 -16.16 9.94
N VAL A 260 -28.47 -16.80 10.04
CA VAL A 260 -28.76 -18.12 9.45
C VAL A 260 -29.75 -17.94 8.30
N ILE A 261 -29.28 -18.08 7.06
CA ILE A 261 -30.08 -17.79 5.87
C ILE A 261 -30.12 -19.04 5.00
N ARG A 262 -31.30 -19.67 4.93
CA ARG A 262 -31.45 -21.01 4.35
C ARG A 262 -32.78 -21.29 3.69
N TYR A 263 -32.80 -22.22 2.74
CA TYR A 263 -34.01 -22.62 2.01
C TYR A 263 -34.70 -21.45 1.31
N ASN A 264 -33.93 -20.47 0.84
CA ASN A 264 -34.43 -19.38 0.02
C ASN A 264 -34.38 -19.78 -1.46
N THR A 265 -35.40 -19.39 -2.22
CA THR A 265 -35.53 -19.75 -3.64
C THR A 265 -34.58 -18.95 -4.54
N GLY A 266 -33.99 -17.87 -4.04
CA GLY A 266 -32.91 -17.11 -4.66
C GLY A 266 -31.66 -17.03 -3.76
N ALA A 267 -30.99 -15.88 -3.76
CA ALA A 267 -29.74 -15.70 -3.02
C ALA A 267 -29.98 -15.46 -1.53
N ALA A 268 -29.12 -16.03 -0.67
CA ALA A 268 -29.14 -15.69 0.75
C ALA A 268 -28.71 -14.25 1.01
N VAL A 269 -27.64 -13.78 0.37
CA VAL A 269 -27.22 -12.37 0.44
C VAL A 269 -26.90 -11.83 -0.96
N THR A 270 -27.37 -10.63 -1.27
CA THR A 270 -26.95 -9.87 -2.45
C THR A 270 -26.44 -8.49 -2.04
N MET A 271 -25.33 -8.05 -2.65
CA MET A 271 -24.76 -6.71 -2.45
C MET A 271 -24.41 -6.10 -3.80
N ALA A 272 -25.06 -5.00 -4.15
CA ALA A 272 -24.89 -4.34 -5.44
C ALA A 272 -23.63 -3.46 -5.49
N ALA A 273 -23.16 -3.14 -6.71
CA ALA A 273 -21.97 -2.32 -6.94
C ALA A 273 -22.07 -0.88 -6.42
N ALA A 274 -23.29 -0.40 -6.16
CA ALA A 274 -23.54 0.91 -5.56
C ALA A 274 -23.32 0.94 -4.03
N SER A 275 -22.89 -0.17 -3.44
CA SER A 275 -22.53 -0.31 -2.02
C SER A 275 -21.05 -0.66 -1.85
N ARG A 276 -20.40 -0.23 -0.76
CA ARG A 276 -18.99 -0.51 -0.45
C ARG A 276 -18.76 -0.73 1.05
N GLY A 277 -17.64 -1.37 1.39
CA GLY A 277 -17.19 -1.48 2.78
C GLY A 277 -18.09 -2.34 3.69
N ASN A 278 -18.94 -3.17 3.09
CA ASN A 278 -19.84 -4.04 3.84
C ASN A 278 -19.06 -5.17 4.53
N VAL A 279 -19.61 -5.68 5.63
CA VAL A 279 -19.05 -6.78 6.40
C VAL A 279 -20.03 -7.95 6.33
N LEU A 280 -19.57 -9.08 5.81
CA LEU A 280 -20.26 -10.37 5.82
C LEU A 280 -19.44 -11.32 6.68
N GLN A 281 -19.86 -11.53 7.93
CA GLN A 281 -19.08 -12.28 8.90
C GLN A 281 -19.86 -13.30 9.72
N GLY A 282 -19.37 -14.53 9.87
CA GLY A 282 -19.99 -15.47 10.82
C GLY A 282 -21.36 -15.99 10.38
N ASN A 283 -21.77 -15.82 9.12
CA ASN A 283 -23.10 -16.20 8.66
C ASN A 283 -23.15 -17.65 8.16
N ASP A 284 -24.31 -18.29 8.30
CA ASP A 284 -24.60 -19.60 7.76
C ASP A 284 -25.56 -19.48 6.57
N LEU A 285 -24.99 -19.47 5.36
CA LEU A 285 -25.65 -19.30 4.08
C LEU A 285 -25.77 -20.66 3.38
N ASN A 286 -26.78 -21.44 3.76
CA ASN A 286 -26.90 -22.83 3.33
C ASN A 286 -28.23 -23.20 2.68
N ASN A 287 -28.22 -24.16 1.76
CA ASN A 287 -29.45 -24.66 1.11
C ASN A 287 -30.29 -23.58 0.39
N ASN A 288 -29.66 -22.54 -0.14
CA ASN A 288 -30.33 -21.53 -0.97
C ASN A 288 -30.13 -21.84 -2.45
N LEU A 289 -30.71 -21.07 -3.36
CA LEU A 289 -30.29 -21.12 -4.76
C LEU A 289 -28.84 -20.66 -4.89
N LEU A 290 -28.53 -19.49 -4.34
CA LEU A 290 -27.18 -18.91 -4.31
C LEU A 290 -26.80 -18.58 -2.87
N GLY A 291 -25.55 -18.78 -2.48
CA GLY A 291 -25.07 -18.38 -1.15
C GLY A 291 -24.97 -16.87 -1.03
N ALA A 292 -24.01 -16.25 -1.73
CA ALA A 292 -23.85 -14.80 -1.76
C ALA A 292 -23.51 -14.29 -3.16
N VAL A 293 -24.06 -13.12 -3.52
CA VAL A 293 -23.74 -12.39 -4.76
C VAL A 293 -23.20 -11.02 -4.37
N ILE A 294 -21.91 -10.80 -4.54
CA ILE A 294 -21.20 -9.63 -4.02
C ILE A 294 -20.54 -8.88 -5.18
N SER A 295 -21.19 -7.79 -5.59
CA SER A 295 -20.62 -6.78 -6.49
C SER A 295 -20.14 -5.54 -5.71
N SER A 296 -20.24 -5.57 -4.38
CA SER A 296 -19.78 -4.50 -3.48
C SER A 296 -18.26 -4.56 -3.28
N ALA A 297 -17.58 -3.47 -3.63
CA ALA A 297 -16.12 -3.35 -3.44
C ALA A 297 -15.76 -3.17 -1.96
N ASP A 298 -14.53 -3.51 -1.60
CA ASP A 298 -13.99 -3.35 -0.24
C ASP A 298 -14.78 -4.12 0.83
N THR A 299 -15.53 -5.15 0.42
CA THR A 299 -16.30 -5.99 1.35
C THR A 299 -15.35 -6.87 2.18
N TYR A 300 -15.64 -6.98 3.47
CA TYR A 300 -14.98 -7.92 4.39
C TYR A 300 -15.79 -9.21 4.46
N ILE A 301 -15.23 -10.32 3.96
CA ILE A 301 -15.91 -11.63 3.87
C ILE A 301 -15.11 -12.66 4.67
N ALA A 302 -15.57 -12.99 5.88
CA ALA A 302 -14.85 -13.94 6.72
C ALA A 302 -15.76 -14.81 7.59
N GLN A 303 -15.32 -16.02 7.92
CA GLN A 303 -16.05 -16.90 8.85
C GLN A 303 -17.48 -17.22 8.40
N ASN A 304 -17.75 -17.27 7.10
CA ASN A 304 -19.07 -17.66 6.62
C ASN A 304 -19.08 -19.14 6.25
N ASN A 305 -20.16 -19.83 6.59
CA ASN A 305 -20.51 -21.11 6.00
C ASN A 305 -21.31 -20.83 4.73
N ILE A 306 -20.75 -21.14 3.57
CA ILE A 306 -21.40 -20.94 2.27
C ILE A 306 -21.44 -22.30 1.58
N LYS A 307 -22.46 -23.09 1.91
CA LYS A 307 -22.48 -24.53 1.60
C LYS A 307 -23.84 -25.07 1.22
N ASN A 308 -23.86 -26.22 0.54
CA ASN A 308 -25.09 -26.91 0.16
C ASN A 308 -26.06 -26.06 -0.69
N ASN A 309 -25.59 -24.99 -1.35
CA ASN A 309 -26.45 -24.19 -2.21
C ASN A 309 -26.71 -24.92 -3.53
N THR A 310 -27.94 -24.81 -4.04
CA THR A 310 -28.41 -25.59 -5.20
C THR A 310 -27.85 -25.09 -6.53
N ASN A 311 -27.12 -23.97 -6.52
CA ASN A 311 -26.29 -23.48 -7.61
C ASN A 311 -24.89 -23.08 -7.09
N THR A 312 -24.56 -21.79 -7.00
CA THR A 312 -23.22 -21.29 -6.69
C THR A 312 -23.13 -20.80 -5.25
N GLY A 313 -22.00 -21.09 -4.60
CA GLY A 313 -21.70 -20.60 -3.25
C GLY A 313 -21.55 -19.09 -3.23
N LEU A 314 -20.42 -18.59 -3.72
CA LEU A 314 -20.13 -17.15 -3.80
C LEU A 314 -19.96 -16.71 -5.26
N ILE A 315 -20.69 -15.69 -5.67
CA ILE A 315 -20.45 -14.95 -6.92
C ILE A 315 -19.81 -13.62 -6.53
N ILE A 316 -18.62 -13.32 -7.05
CA ILE A 316 -17.88 -12.10 -6.73
C ILE A 316 -17.58 -11.28 -8.00
N GLY A 317 -18.08 -10.03 -7.99
CA GLY A 317 -17.98 -9.09 -9.10
C GLY A 317 -17.07 -7.88 -8.83
N ALA A 318 -16.64 -7.67 -7.58
CA ALA A 318 -15.76 -6.58 -7.19
C ALA A 318 -14.71 -7.03 -6.17
N LYS A 319 -13.55 -6.37 -6.16
CA LYS A 319 -12.43 -6.74 -5.28
C LYS A 319 -12.84 -6.59 -3.81
N PRO A 320 -12.79 -7.66 -3.00
CA PRO A 320 -13.04 -7.57 -1.57
C PRO A 320 -11.82 -6.95 -0.86
N LEU A 321 -12.05 -6.40 0.33
CA LEU A 321 -10.96 -5.99 1.22
C LEU A 321 -10.29 -7.22 1.86
N PHE A 322 -11.10 -8.24 2.16
CA PHE A 322 -10.66 -9.45 2.83
C PHE A 322 -11.58 -10.62 2.47
N LEU A 323 -11.01 -11.78 2.13
CA LEU A 323 -11.75 -13.01 1.80
C LEU A 323 -11.00 -14.22 2.36
N SER A 324 -11.19 -14.52 3.64
CA SER A 324 -10.49 -15.62 4.31
C SER A 324 -11.30 -16.24 5.43
N TYR A 325 -10.95 -17.45 5.84
CA TYR A 325 -11.57 -18.21 6.91
C TYR A 325 -13.04 -18.53 6.68
N ASN A 326 -13.47 -18.65 5.42
CA ASN A 326 -14.81 -19.10 5.05
C ASN A 326 -14.79 -20.58 4.68
N ASN A 327 -15.95 -21.22 4.77
CA ASN A 327 -16.17 -22.61 4.34
C ASN A 327 -17.04 -22.63 3.09
N PHE A 328 -16.46 -23.04 1.97
CA PHE A 328 -17.14 -23.21 0.69
C PHE A 328 -17.12 -24.68 0.28
N PHE A 329 -18.26 -25.36 0.38
CA PHE A 329 -18.33 -26.76 -0.04
C PHE A 329 -19.75 -27.22 -0.36
N ASN A 330 -19.87 -28.29 -1.14
CA ASN A 330 -21.15 -28.87 -1.56
C ASN A 330 -22.10 -27.88 -2.27
N ASN A 331 -21.56 -26.82 -2.89
CA ASN A 331 -22.37 -25.97 -3.76
C ASN A 331 -22.43 -26.62 -5.15
N LYS A 332 -23.62 -26.78 -5.69
CA LYS A 332 -23.86 -27.69 -6.83
C LYS A 332 -23.10 -27.31 -8.11
N GLN A 333 -23.01 -26.02 -8.44
CA GLN A 333 -22.38 -25.56 -9.67
C GLN A 333 -20.92 -25.17 -9.44
N TYR A 334 -20.69 -24.18 -8.57
CA TYR A 334 -19.36 -23.72 -8.19
C TYR A 334 -19.34 -23.31 -6.72
N HIS A 335 -18.20 -23.48 -6.06
CA HIS A 335 -17.94 -22.90 -4.74
C HIS A 335 -17.73 -21.39 -4.85
N LEU A 336 -17.00 -20.96 -5.89
CA LEU A 336 -16.72 -19.56 -6.21
C LEU A 336 -16.90 -19.32 -7.71
N ASN A 337 -17.59 -18.23 -8.06
CA ASN A 337 -17.62 -17.68 -9.41
C ASN A 337 -16.98 -16.29 -9.37
N ASN A 338 -15.79 -16.18 -9.96
CA ASN A 338 -14.91 -15.03 -9.84
C ASN A 338 -14.87 -14.20 -11.12
N SER A 339 -15.10 -12.89 -10.97
CA SER A 339 -14.88 -11.88 -12.02
C SER A 339 -13.84 -10.81 -11.60
N VAL A 340 -13.03 -11.08 -10.57
CA VAL A 340 -11.99 -10.19 -10.04
C VAL A 340 -10.61 -10.69 -10.45
N TYR A 341 -9.81 -9.83 -11.06
CA TYR A 341 -8.44 -10.16 -11.45
C TYR A 341 -7.52 -10.26 -10.21
N MET A 342 -6.74 -11.35 -10.12
CA MET A 342 -5.84 -11.64 -9.00
C MET A 342 -6.57 -11.56 -7.65
N LEU A 343 -7.61 -12.38 -7.49
CA LEU A 343 -8.38 -12.44 -6.25
C LEU A 343 -7.58 -13.18 -5.18
N ALA A 344 -7.22 -12.48 -4.10
CA ALA A 344 -6.71 -13.07 -2.86
C ALA A 344 -7.87 -13.74 -2.10
N ALA A 345 -7.76 -15.05 -1.89
CA ALA A 345 -8.75 -15.92 -1.27
C ALA A 345 -8.09 -17.03 -0.42
N GLU A 346 -6.96 -16.71 0.19
CA GLU A 346 -6.20 -17.60 1.06
C GLU A 346 -6.96 -17.87 2.37
N ASN A 347 -6.55 -18.93 3.05
CA ASN A 347 -7.06 -19.39 4.33
C ASN A 347 -8.57 -19.68 4.33
N ASN A 348 -9.15 -20.07 3.19
CA ASN A 348 -10.52 -20.60 3.11
C ASN A 348 -10.50 -22.13 3.04
N TYR A 349 -11.57 -22.79 3.51
CA TYR A 349 -11.80 -24.21 3.29
C TYR A 349 -12.68 -24.39 2.04
N TRP A 350 -12.22 -25.20 1.09
CA TRP A 350 -12.87 -25.39 -0.21
C TRP A 350 -13.56 -26.75 -0.39
N GLY A 351 -13.74 -27.50 0.70
CA GLY A 351 -14.39 -28.81 0.66
C GLY A 351 -13.48 -29.97 0.24
N SER A 352 -12.21 -29.71 -0.07
CA SER A 352 -11.21 -30.70 -0.46
C SER A 352 -9.81 -30.25 -0.01
N THR A 353 -8.90 -31.22 0.09
CA THR A 353 -7.46 -30.97 0.26
C THR A 353 -6.66 -31.11 -1.03
N GLU A 354 -7.30 -31.50 -2.13
CA GLU A 354 -6.67 -31.72 -3.43
C GLU A 354 -6.74 -30.45 -4.31
N PRO A 355 -5.61 -29.82 -4.67
CA PRO A 355 -5.62 -28.56 -5.43
C PRO A 355 -6.39 -28.60 -6.76
N THR A 356 -6.43 -29.75 -7.42
CA THR A 356 -7.17 -29.95 -8.68
C THR A 356 -8.69 -29.90 -8.47
N GLU A 357 -9.19 -30.47 -7.39
CA GLU A 357 -10.61 -30.41 -7.02
C GLU A 357 -11.00 -29.00 -6.59
N ILE A 358 -10.14 -28.33 -5.82
CA ILE A 358 -10.33 -26.93 -5.40
C ILE A 358 -10.42 -26.04 -6.65
N ALA A 359 -9.47 -26.12 -7.57
CA ALA A 359 -9.47 -25.34 -8.80
C ALA A 359 -10.71 -25.62 -9.67
N ALA A 360 -11.15 -26.88 -9.78
CA ALA A 360 -12.35 -27.26 -10.54
C ALA A 360 -13.66 -26.73 -9.92
N SER A 361 -13.66 -26.46 -8.61
CA SER A 361 -14.81 -25.86 -7.91
C SER A 361 -14.98 -24.36 -8.15
N MET A 362 -14.05 -23.72 -8.88
CA MET A 362 -14.04 -22.28 -9.14
C MET A 362 -14.29 -21.98 -10.63
N LEU A 363 -15.18 -21.02 -10.90
CA LEU A 363 -15.30 -20.42 -12.24
C LEU A 363 -14.40 -19.18 -12.31
N THR A 364 -13.35 -19.26 -13.14
CA THR A 364 -12.32 -18.21 -13.29
C THR A 364 -12.14 -17.74 -14.74
N VAL A 365 -12.96 -18.23 -15.67
CA VAL A 365 -12.84 -17.89 -17.09
C VAL A 365 -14.16 -17.36 -17.64
N ASN A 366 -14.08 -16.33 -18.48
CA ASN A 366 -15.18 -15.91 -19.35
C ASN A 366 -14.72 -15.99 -20.83
N ALA A 367 -15.59 -15.61 -21.77
CA ALA A 367 -15.32 -15.74 -23.21
C ALA A 367 -14.05 -14.98 -23.70
N SER A 368 -13.46 -14.08 -22.92
CA SER A 368 -12.32 -13.24 -23.35
C SER A 368 -11.25 -12.99 -22.29
N SER A 369 -11.38 -13.53 -21.08
CA SER A 369 -10.49 -13.22 -19.95
C SER A 369 -10.43 -14.34 -18.92
N THR A 370 -9.28 -14.45 -18.26
CA THR A 370 -9.07 -15.30 -17.08
C THR A 370 -8.94 -14.40 -15.84
N TYR A 371 -9.54 -14.83 -14.74
CA TYR A 371 -9.55 -14.15 -13.44
C TYR A 371 -8.91 -15.08 -12.39
N PRO A 372 -7.57 -15.10 -12.29
CA PRO A 372 -6.86 -15.96 -11.37
C PRO A 372 -7.28 -15.73 -9.91
N VAL A 373 -7.32 -16.82 -9.14
CA VAL A 373 -7.60 -16.82 -7.71
C VAL A 373 -6.36 -17.36 -7.00
N ASP A 374 -5.84 -16.58 -6.06
CA ASP A 374 -4.81 -17.02 -5.13
C ASP A 374 -5.49 -17.57 -3.89
N TYR A 375 -5.53 -18.89 -3.76
CA TYR A 375 -6.19 -19.59 -2.65
C TYR A 375 -5.20 -20.35 -1.76
N ASP A 376 -3.89 -20.24 -2.00
CA ASP A 376 -2.84 -20.94 -1.24
C ASP A 376 -2.17 -19.98 -0.25
N PRO A 377 -2.11 -20.30 1.06
CA PRO A 377 -2.57 -21.53 1.71
C PRO A 377 -4.10 -21.64 1.76
N PHE A 378 -4.64 -22.85 1.60
CA PHE A 378 -6.05 -23.16 1.93
C PHE A 378 -6.15 -23.97 3.23
N LEU A 379 -7.31 -23.91 3.89
CA LEU A 379 -7.57 -24.68 5.10
C LEU A 379 -7.84 -26.15 4.75
N LYS A 380 -7.35 -27.07 5.60
CA LYS A 380 -7.54 -28.53 5.42
C LYS A 380 -8.83 -29.06 6.04
N GLU A 381 -9.48 -28.26 6.89
CA GLU A 381 -10.71 -28.58 7.60
C GLU A 381 -11.61 -27.34 7.70
N GLU A 382 -12.89 -27.54 7.98
CA GLU A 382 -13.85 -26.45 8.18
C GLU A 382 -13.40 -25.51 9.32
N PHE A 383 -13.42 -24.21 9.05
CA PHE A 383 -13.23 -23.20 10.07
C PHE A 383 -14.48 -23.05 10.94
N SER A 384 -14.33 -23.02 12.26
CA SER A 384 -15.47 -22.78 13.15
C SER A 384 -15.92 -21.32 13.10
N ILE A 385 -17.08 -21.07 12.48
CA ILE A 385 -17.65 -19.72 12.31
C ILE A 385 -18.06 -19.04 13.63
N ARG A 386 -18.03 -19.77 14.76
CA ARG A 386 -18.30 -19.25 16.10
C ARG A 386 -17.04 -18.85 16.87
N SER A 387 -15.88 -19.26 16.38
CA SER A 387 -14.60 -18.89 16.99
C SER A 387 -14.25 -17.45 16.60
N LEU A 388 -13.48 -16.74 17.42
CA LEU A 388 -12.96 -15.43 17.00
C LEU A 388 -11.88 -15.61 15.94
N LEU A 389 -11.83 -14.70 14.96
CA LEU A 389 -10.75 -14.70 13.97
C LEU A 389 -9.40 -14.55 14.67
N PRO A 390 -8.38 -15.29 14.20
CA PRO A 390 -7.02 -14.90 14.50
C PRO A 390 -6.81 -13.45 14.06
N PRO A 391 -5.96 -12.68 14.76
CA PRO A 391 -5.59 -11.35 14.29
C PRO A 391 -5.13 -11.39 12.84
N PHE A 392 -5.74 -10.54 12.03
CA PHE A 392 -5.27 -10.25 10.68
C PHE A 392 -4.58 -8.90 10.73
N MET A 393 -3.32 -8.88 10.33
CA MET A 393 -2.54 -7.67 10.21
C MET A 393 -2.23 -7.42 8.75
N GLU A 394 -2.25 -6.14 8.38
CA GLU A 394 -1.65 -5.69 7.14
C GLU A 394 -0.13 -5.97 7.17
N ALA A 395 0.54 -5.87 6.03
CA ALA A 395 1.97 -6.17 5.94
C ALA A 395 2.76 -5.33 6.97
N VAL A 396 3.40 -6.02 7.93
CA VAL A 396 4.21 -5.40 8.98
C VAL A 396 5.69 -5.53 8.63
N GLU A 397 6.41 -4.41 8.64
CA GLU A 397 7.87 -4.42 8.52
C GLU A 397 8.50 -5.27 9.63
N ARG A 398 9.36 -6.21 9.24
CA ARG A 398 10.04 -7.11 10.19
C ARG A 398 11.38 -6.56 10.70
N SER A 399 11.87 -5.48 10.09
CA SER A 399 13.10 -4.81 10.48
C SER A 399 13.06 -3.32 10.16
N THR A 400 13.63 -2.48 11.03
CA THR A 400 13.63 -1.01 10.83
C THR A 400 14.77 -0.31 11.57
N THR A 401 15.03 0.95 11.26
CA THR A 401 15.86 1.88 12.07
C THR A 401 15.01 2.83 12.92
N ALA A 402 13.74 2.99 12.56
CA ALA A 402 12.84 3.96 13.18
C ALA A 402 12.65 3.64 14.66
N ALA A 403 12.57 4.68 15.50
CA ALA A 403 12.30 4.53 16.92
C ALA A 403 10.84 4.13 17.22
N ALA A 404 9.96 4.25 16.23
CA ALA A 404 8.59 3.76 16.30
C ALA A 404 8.09 3.35 14.93
N VAL A 405 7.17 2.40 14.88
CA VAL A 405 6.48 1.95 13.66
C VAL A 405 4.98 1.92 13.90
N TYR A 406 4.22 2.05 12.82
CA TYR A 406 2.77 1.81 12.84
C TYR A 406 2.50 0.46 12.20
N PHE A 407 1.60 -0.31 12.81
CA PHE A 407 0.99 -1.44 12.15
C PHE A 407 -0.50 -1.48 12.43
N SER A 408 -1.24 -1.99 11.46
CA SER A 408 -2.69 -2.01 11.42
C SER A 408 -3.19 -3.41 11.12
N GLY A 409 -4.46 -3.63 11.42
CA GLY A 409 -5.12 -4.88 11.15
C GLY A 409 -6.62 -4.73 11.05
N LEU A 410 -7.25 -5.82 10.68
CA LEU A 410 -8.72 -5.94 10.63
C LEU A 410 -9.18 -6.77 11.81
N LYS A 411 -10.26 -6.34 12.46
CA LYS A 411 -10.85 -7.04 13.60
C LYS A 411 -12.32 -7.39 13.33
N PRO A 412 -12.83 -8.52 13.86
CA PRO A 412 -14.26 -8.78 13.93
C PRO A 412 -15.03 -7.63 14.57
N ALA A 413 -16.18 -7.29 14.00
CA ALA A 413 -17.09 -6.34 14.64
C ALA A 413 -17.55 -6.88 16.02
N GLY A 414 -17.57 -6.04 17.04
CA GLY A 414 -17.94 -6.39 18.42
C GLY A 414 -16.78 -6.90 19.29
N THR A 415 -15.54 -6.85 18.80
CA THR A 415 -14.35 -7.30 19.56
C THR A 415 -13.43 -6.15 19.96
N ASP A 416 -12.75 -6.30 21.10
CA ASP A 416 -11.61 -5.49 21.52
C ASP A 416 -10.31 -6.02 20.94
N VAL A 417 -9.30 -5.16 20.80
CA VAL A 417 -7.95 -5.53 20.39
C VAL A 417 -7.01 -5.42 21.58
N TYR A 418 -6.24 -6.47 21.82
CA TYR A 418 -5.20 -6.48 22.85
C TYR A 418 -3.83 -6.66 22.22
N ILE A 419 -2.88 -5.83 22.63
CA ILE A 419 -1.47 -5.89 22.22
C ILE A 419 -0.62 -6.00 23.48
N ASN A 420 0.14 -7.08 23.61
CA ASN A 420 0.92 -7.41 24.82
C ASN A 420 0.06 -7.35 26.09
N ASP A 421 -1.14 -7.93 26.00
CA ASP A 421 -2.16 -7.98 27.07
C ASP A 421 -2.71 -6.60 27.51
N LYS A 422 -2.42 -5.53 26.77
CA LYS A 422 -3.00 -4.21 26.98
C LYS A 422 -4.10 -3.94 25.96
N LEU A 423 -5.24 -3.44 26.44
CA LEU A 423 -6.35 -3.00 25.59
C LEU A 423 -5.91 -1.82 24.73
N LEU A 424 -6.11 -1.93 23.42
CA LEU A 424 -6.01 -0.83 22.48
C LEU A 424 -7.31 -0.04 22.48
N ASP A 425 -7.23 1.29 22.60
CA ASP A 425 -8.38 2.19 22.59
C ASP A 425 -8.94 2.32 21.16
N VAL A 426 -9.76 1.36 20.76
CA VAL A 426 -10.47 1.31 19.48
C VAL A 426 -11.91 0.86 19.73
N SER A 427 -12.87 1.48 19.02
CA SER A 427 -14.28 1.11 19.17
C SER A 427 -14.52 -0.35 18.80
N ARG A 428 -15.33 -1.06 19.60
CA ARG A 428 -15.76 -2.43 19.30
C ARG A 428 -16.50 -2.52 17.98
N ASP A 429 -17.15 -1.44 17.59
CA ASP A 429 -17.96 -1.36 16.38
C ASP A 429 -17.13 -1.17 15.11
N GLU A 430 -15.87 -0.75 15.22
CA GLU A 430 -14.95 -0.68 14.08
C GLU A 430 -14.47 -2.07 13.62
N ASN A 431 -14.10 -2.18 12.35
CA ASN A 431 -13.57 -3.41 11.73
C ASN A 431 -12.07 -3.34 11.44
N SER A 432 -11.41 -2.26 11.86
CA SER A 432 -9.98 -2.01 11.66
C SER A 432 -9.37 -1.41 12.91
N TRP A 433 -8.06 -1.51 13.05
CA TRP A 433 -7.32 -0.87 14.13
C TRP A 433 -5.92 -0.50 13.64
N MET A 434 -5.30 0.44 14.34
CA MET A 434 -3.91 0.85 14.11
C MET A 434 -3.22 1.03 15.45
N PHE A 435 -1.97 0.62 15.53
CA PHE A 435 -1.15 0.74 16.73
C PHE A 435 0.20 1.37 16.39
N LYS A 436 0.60 2.36 17.18
CA LYS A 436 1.95 2.91 17.17
C LYS A 436 2.80 2.15 18.19
N ALA A 437 3.78 1.40 17.69
CA ALA A 437 4.73 0.67 18.51
C ALA A 437 6.03 1.47 18.67
N ASP A 438 6.33 1.92 19.89
CA ASP A 438 7.66 2.44 20.22
C ASP A 438 8.64 1.28 20.39
N LEU A 439 9.79 1.37 19.71
CA LEU A 439 10.75 0.29 19.54
C LEU A 439 12.07 0.57 20.27
N LYS A 440 12.57 -0.41 21.03
CA LYS A 440 13.93 -0.43 21.58
C LYS A 440 14.90 -0.99 20.54
N LEU A 441 16.19 -0.66 20.64
CA LEU A 441 17.21 -1.36 19.85
C LEU A 441 17.16 -2.87 20.15
N GLY A 442 17.32 -3.68 19.12
CA GLY A 442 17.18 -5.14 19.22
C GLY A 442 15.79 -5.64 18.85
N GLU A 443 15.46 -6.83 19.33
CA GLU A 443 14.21 -7.51 19.03
C GLU A 443 13.04 -6.95 19.85
N ASN A 444 11.94 -6.60 19.17
CA ASN A 444 10.71 -6.13 19.81
C ASN A 444 9.56 -7.08 19.49
N ASN A 445 9.02 -7.73 20.52
CA ASN A 445 7.96 -8.72 20.39
C ASN A 445 6.58 -8.14 20.72
N PHE A 446 5.60 -8.43 19.87
CA PHE A 446 4.19 -8.07 20.07
C PHE A 446 3.32 -9.31 19.97
N SER A 447 2.45 -9.49 20.94
CA SER A 447 1.41 -10.51 20.96
C SER A 447 0.04 -9.84 20.83
N ILE A 448 -0.65 -10.12 19.74
CA ILE A 448 -1.96 -9.54 19.44
C ILE A 448 -3.02 -10.62 19.62
N TYR A 449 -4.16 -10.27 20.21
CA TYR A 449 -5.37 -11.11 20.19
C TYR A 449 -6.63 -10.24 20.26
N TYR A 450 -7.76 -10.83 19.89
CA TYR A 450 -9.08 -10.20 19.98
C TYR A 450 -9.88 -10.81 21.12
N GLN A 451 -10.73 -10.01 21.76
CA GLN A 451 -11.64 -10.47 22.80
C GLN A 451 -13.06 -9.99 22.54
N ASP A 452 -14.05 -10.86 22.65
CA ASP A 452 -15.46 -10.47 22.53
C ASP A 452 -16.06 -9.96 23.85
N ALA A 453 -17.32 -9.51 23.80
CA ALA A 453 -18.04 -9.03 24.97
C ALA A 453 -18.29 -10.10 26.05
N ASN A 454 -18.22 -11.38 25.68
CA ASN A 454 -18.38 -12.51 26.59
C ASN A 454 -17.04 -12.97 27.19
N GLY A 455 -15.93 -12.32 26.82
CA GLY A 455 -14.60 -12.63 27.29
C GLY A 455 -13.87 -13.72 26.50
N ASN A 456 -14.47 -14.28 25.44
CA ASN A 456 -13.80 -15.26 24.59
C ASN A 456 -12.64 -14.59 23.86
N LYS A 457 -11.51 -15.31 23.72
CA LYS A 457 -10.29 -14.80 23.08
C LYS A 457 -10.00 -15.55 21.78
N SER A 458 -9.50 -14.84 20.78
CA SER A 458 -8.91 -15.47 19.60
C SER A 458 -7.55 -16.09 19.93
N SER A 459 -7.02 -16.89 19.00
CA SER A 459 -5.61 -17.27 19.03
C SER A 459 -4.72 -16.03 18.93
N ARG A 460 -3.55 -16.10 19.56
CA ARG A 460 -2.58 -15.01 19.51
C ARG A 460 -1.84 -15.01 18.19
N GLN A 461 -1.68 -13.83 17.61
CA GLN A 461 -0.70 -13.60 16.56
C GLN A 461 0.51 -12.90 17.17
N ASN A 462 1.68 -13.52 17.02
CA ASN A 462 2.93 -12.95 17.51
C ASN A 462 3.73 -12.39 16.34
N ILE A 463 4.28 -11.19 16.52
CA ILE A 463 5.23 -10.59 15.61
C ILE A 463 6.47 -10.12 16.34
N SER A 464 7.59 -10.23 15.65
CA SER A 464 8.87 -9.69 16.07
C SER A 464 9.29 -8.63 15.05
N ILE A 465 9.72 -7.48 15.55
CA ILE A 465 10.27 -6.38 14.76
C ILE A 465 11.69 -6.11 15.27
N GLN A 466 12.67 -6.37 14.42
CA GLN A 466 14.07 -6.13 14.73
C GLN A 466 14.44 -4.66 14.45
N ARG A 467 14.74 -3.89 15.49
CA ARG A 467 15.25 -2.53 15.33
C ARG A 467 16.77 -2.53 15.35
N TYR A 468 17.36 -1.96 14.31
CA TYR A 468 18.81 -1.76 14.18
C TYR A 468 19.19 -0.31 14.48
N GLU A 469 20.43 -0.09 14.91
CA GLU A 469 21.03 1.25 14.88
C GLU A 469 21.17 1.73 13.43
N THR A 470 21.28 3.05 13.25
CA THR A 470 21.62 3.62 11.95
C THR A 470 23.07 3.28 11.62
N LEU A 471 23.31 2.70 10.45
CA LEU A 471 24.67 2.37 10.01
C LEU A 471 25.51 3.64 9.80
N ALA A 472 26.59 3.78 10.58
CA ALA A 472 27.50 4.92 10.48
C ALA A 472 28.19 4.98 9.10
N ALA A 473 28.42 6.20 8.60
CA ALA A 473 29.19 6.40 7.37
C ALA A 473 30.65 5.98 7.56
N PRO A 474 31.29 5.36 6.56
CA PRO A 474 32.73 5.12 6.62
C PRO A 474 33.48 6.45 6.66
N THR A 475 34.55 6.54 7.44
CA THR A 475 35.40 7.74 7.46
C THR A 475 36.59 7.53 6.54
N VAL A 476 37.20 8.64 6.11
CA VAL A 476 38.52 8.67 5.47
C VAL A 476 39.44 9.47 6.36
N ASP A 477 40.66 8.97 6.59
CA ASP A 477 41.69 9.68 7.34
C ASP A 477 42.12 10.94 6.57
N ALA A 478 42.80 11.88 7.23
CA ALA A 478 43.25 13.10 6.58
C ALA A 478 44.11 12.80 5.34
N TYR A 479 43.78 13.44 4.21
CA TYR A 479 44.46 13.23 2.92
C TYR A 479 44.66 14.55 2.18
N GLU A 480 45.67 14.57 1.32
CA GLU A 480 45.97 15.71 0.44
C GLU A 480 44.92 15.83 -0.68
N LYS A 481 44.37 17.04 -0.85
CA LYS A 481 43.32 17.29 -1.86
C LYS A 481 43.87 17.44 -3.28
N THR A 482 45.18 17.48 -3.44
CA THR A 482 45.88 17.61 -4.73
C THR A 482 46.99 16.57 -4.85
N THR A 483 47.17 16.01 -6.06
CA THR A 483 48.25 15.04 -6.31
C THR A 483 48.73 15.12 -7.76
N THR A 484 49.96 14.70 -8.03
CA THR A 484 50.44 14.43 -9.40
C THR A 484 50.36 12.94 -9.76
N LEU A 485 50.21 12.08 -8.74
CA LEU A 485 50.21 10.62 -8.89
C LEU A 485 48.94 10.12 -9.58
N ALA A 486 49.10 9.10 -10.42
CA ALA A 486 47.98 8.39 -11.05
C ALA A 486 47.28 7.41 -10.10
N LYS A 487 47.91 7.08 -8.98
CA LYS A 487 47.37 6.20 -7.95
C LYS A 487 47.71 6.75 -6.58
N ILE A 488 46.76 6.68 -5.66
CA ILE A 488 46.95 7.05 -4.26
C ILE A 488 46.36 5.95 -3.38
N THR A 489 46.92 5.78 -2.19
CA THR A 489 46.38 4.89 -1.16
C THR A 489 45.75 5.75 -0.08
N LEU A 490 44.47 5.51 0.20
CA LEU A 490 43.79 6.15 1.33
C LEU A 490 43.39 5.09 2.35
N THR A 491 43.32 5.52 3.61
CA THR A 491 42.85 4.72 4.74
C THR A 491 41.71 5.42 5.45
N GLY A 492 41.01 4.68 6.31
CA GLY A 492 39.97 5.23 7.15
C GLY A 492 39.27 4.17 7.97
N THR A 493 38.10 4.51 8.51
CA THR A 493 37.30 3.59 9.32
C THR A 493 36.01 3.17 8.62
N LYS A 494 35.50 1.97 8.95
CA LYS A 494 34.19 1.47 8.53
C LYS A 494 33.47 0.81 9.71
N PRO A 495 32.13 0.72 9.71
CA PRO A 495 31.42 -0.09 10.69
C PRO A 495 31.90 -1.56 10.70
N ALA A 496 31.94 -2.16 11.89
CA ALA A 496 32.22 -3.60 12.01
C ALA A 496 31.06 -4.41 11.39
N GLY A 497 31.39 -5.50 10.70
CA GLY A 497 30.43 -6.37 10.03
C GLY A 497 29.89 -5.83 8.70
N SER A 498 30.27 -4.62 8.27
CA SER A 498 29.81 -4.03 7.00
C SER A 498 30.80 -4.21 5.86
N SER A 499 30.29 -4.38 4.65
CA SER A 499 31.04 -4.21 3.39
C SER A 499 31.27 -2.72 3.12
N LEU A 500 32.28 -2.41 2.29
CA LEU A 500 32.61 -1.06 1.83
C LEU A 500 32.43 -0.97 0.32
N PHE A 501 31.72 0.05 -0.14
CA PHE A 501 31.38 0.30 -1.53
C PHE A 501 31.92 1.64 -2.00
N LEU A 502 32.47 1.67 -3.20
CA LEU A 502 32.94 2.85 -3.91
C LEU A 502 32.07 3.04 -5.16
N ASP A 503 31.33 4.15 -5.23
CA ASP A 503 30.40 4.45 -6.33
C ASP A 503 29.43 3.29 -6.66
N GLY A 504 29.01 2.55 -5.63
CA GLY A 504 28.11 1.40 -5.75
C GLY A 504 28.78 0.07 -6.10
N GLN A 505 30.10 0.03 -6.28
CA GLN A 505 30.87 -1.20 -6.44
C GLN A 505 31.52 -1.63 -5.13
N GLU A 506 31.36 -2.90 -4.74
CA GLU A 506 32.00 -3.44 -3.54
C GLU A 506 33.52 -3.45 -3.70
N ILE A 507 34.22 -2.80 -2.77
CA ILE A 507 35.70 -2.74 -2.74
C ILE A 507 36.30 -3.49 -1.55
N LYS A 508 35.52 -3.71 -0.49
CA LYS A 508 35.92 -4.55 0.65
C LYS A 508 34.70 -5.33 1.17
N PRO A 509 34.78 -6.66 1.28
CA PRO A 509 33.67 -7.45 1.79
C PRO A 509 33.42 -7.23 3.28
N ALA A 510 32.26 -7.67 3.76
CA ALA A 510 31.87 -7.59 5.15
C ALA A 510 32.88 -8.30 6.07
N SER A 511 33.40 -7.55 7.05
CA SER A 511 34.30 -8.06 8.08
C SER A 511 34.16 -7.25 9.37
N ASP A 512 34.56 -7.81 10.50
CA ASP A 512 34.58 -7.12 11.79
C ASP A 512 35.73 -6.09 11.89
N ASP A 513 36.58 -5.97 10.86
CA ASP A 513 37.58 -4.90 10.80
C ASP A 513 36.90 -3.54 10.77
N THR A 514 37.36 -2.64 11.64
CA THR A 514 36.89 -1.26 11.69
C THR A 514 37.71 -0.32 10.83
N THR A 515 38.73 -0.80 10.15
CA THR A 515 39.62 -0.01 9.28
C THR A 515 39.65 -0.54 7.85
N TRP A 516 39.94 0.37 6.93
CA TRP A 516 40.11 0.03 5.52
C TRP A 516 41.31 0.76 4.93
N THR A 517 41.85 0.17 3.86
CA THR A 517 42.86 0.75 2.99
C THR A 517 42.47 0.42 1.57
N TYR A 518 42.57 1.39 0.65
CA TYR A 518 42.21 1.18 -0.75
C TYR A 518 43.06 2.05 -1.68
N ASN A 519 43.37 1.51 -2.86
CA ASN A 519 44.15 2.19 -3.90
C ASN A 519 43.19 2.81 -4.92
N PHE A 520 43.18 4.14 -5.02
CA PHE A 520 42.35 4.88 -5.95
C PHE A 520 43.12 5.21 -7.22
N ASP A 521 42.51 4.93 -8.36
CA ASP A 521 43.01 5.37 -9.67
C ASP A 521 42.55 6.80 -9.95
N VAL A 522 43.49 7.73 -10.06
CA VAL A 522 43.23 9.17 -10.15
C VAL A 522 43.47 9.67 -11.58
N SER A 523 42.40 10.12 -12.24
CA SER A 523 42.47 10.74 -13.58
C SER A 523 42.90 12.21 -13.47
N MET A 524 43.41 12.80 -14.57
CA MET A 524 43.74 14.23 -14.59
C MET A 524 42.50 15.10 -14.31
N GLY A 525 42.66 16.15 -13.51
CA GLY A 525 41.57 17.03 -13.08
C GLY A 525 40.88 16.55 -11.79
N ASN A 526 39.67 17.05 -11.55
CA ASN A 526 38.89 16.72 -10.35
C ASN A 526 38.34 15.30 -10.42
N ASN A 527 38.63 14.50 -9.40
CA ASN A 527 38.06 13.18 -9.19
C ASN A 527 37.20 13.25 -7.93
N THR A 528 35.99 12.69 -7.97
CA THR A 528 35.11 12.58 -6.80
C THR A 528 34.55 11.18 -6.73
N TRP A 529 34.67 10.56 -5.57
CA TRP A 529 34.11 9.24 -5.28
C TRP A 529 33.18 9.29 -4.08
N SER A 530 32.18 8.41 -4.08
CA SER A 530 31.23 8.20 -3.00
C SER A 530 31.55 6.89 -2.27
N LEU A 531 31.88 6.98 -0.99
CA LEU A 531 32.14 5.82 -0.15
C LEU A 531 30.94 5.53 0.75
N THR A 532 30.39 4.32 0.68
CA THR A 532 29.29 3.87 1.55
C THR A 532 29.63 2.54 2.21
N ALA A 533 29.02 2.29 3.37
CA ALA A 533 29.05 1.00 4.03
C ALA A 533 27.70 0.28 3.84
N TYR A 534 27.71 -1.04 3.73
CA TYR A 534 26.50 -1.85 3.67
C TYR A 534 26.54 -2.98 4.69
N ASP A 535 25.48 -3.14 5.48
CA ASP A 535 25.31 -4.27 6.40
C ASP A 535 24.20 -5.19 5.88
N ALA A 536 24.57 -6.42 5.54
CA ALA A 536 23.65 -7.43 5.01
C ALA A 536 22.62 -7.91 6.05
N LYS A 537 22.92 -7.82 7.36
CA LYS A 537 22.00 -8.26 8.43
C LYS A 537 20.85 -7.27 8.58
N SER A 538 21.17 -5.98 8.66
CA SER A 538 20.16 -4.91 8.73
C SER A 538 19.63 -4.46 7.37
N LYS A 539 20.25 -4.92 6.27
CA LYS A 539 20.00 -4.47 4.89
C LYS A 539 20.12 -2.95 4.72
N GLN A 540 20.97 -2.31 5.52
CA GLN A 540 21.18 -0.86 5.49
C GLN A 540 22.40 -0.46 4.67
N THR A 541 22.27 0.67 3.97
CA THR A 541 23.40 1.40 3.40
C THR A 541 23.61 2.67 4.22
N SER A 542 24.85 2.97 4.59
CA SER A 542 25.19 4.19 5.31
C SER A 542 25.02 5.44 4.42
N LEU A 543 25.07 6.63 5.04
CA LEU A 543 25.33 7.84 4.28
C LEU A 543 26.67 7.76 3.54
N ALA A 544 26.78 8.52 2.45
CA ALA A 544 27.99 8.59 1.64
C ALA A 544 29.02 9.55 2.25
N THR A 545 30.27 9.10 2.30
CA THR A 545 31.44 9.95 2.52
C THR A 545 32.06 10.28 1.19
N LEU A 546 32.07 11.57 0.83
CA LEU A 546 32.63 12.03 -0.44
C LEU A 546 34.14 12.25 -0.31
N ILE A 547 34.89 11.71 -1.26
CA ILE A 547 36.33 11.91 -1.41
C ILE A 547 36.56 12.70 -2.68
N THR A 548 37.21 13.86 -2.59
CA THR A 548 37.51 14.71 -3.75
C THR A 548 38.99 15.03 -3.83
N ILE A 549 39.61 14.68 -4.96
CA ILE A 549 41.04 14.90 -5.21
C ILE A 549 41.24 15.45 -6.61
N ASN A 550 41.95 16.57 -6.71
CA ASN A 550 42.33 17.16 -7.98
C ASN A 550 43.73 16.69 -8.39
N ARG A 551 43.83 16.00 -9.53
CA ARG A 551 45.13 15.62 -10.08
C ARG A 551 45.65 16.67 -11.05
N THR A 552 46.84 17.19 -10.79
CA THR A 552 47.51 18.19 -11.62
C THR A 552 48.65 17.56 -12.42
N LYS A 553 49.07 18.25 -13.49
CA LYS A 553 50.31 17.92 -14.21
C LYS A 553 51.51 18.43 -13.40
N ASP A 554 52.66 17.75 -13.55
CA ASP A 554 53.94 18.31 -13.13
C ASP A 554 54.19 19.63 -13.86
N THR A 555 54.66 20.65 -13.16
CA THR A 555 55.07 21.90 -13.78
C THR A 555 56.37 21.73 -14.57
N VAL A 556 56.64 22.64 -15.51
CA VAL A 556 57.93 22.69 -16.25
C VAL A 556 59.10 22.74 -15.27
N ALA A 557 58.98 23.50 -14.17
CA ALA A 557 60.00 23.64 -13.16
C ALA A 557 60.24 22.34 -12.36
N GLU A 558 59.18 21.66 -11.92
CA GLU A 558 59.28 20.38 -11.21
C GLU A 558 59.86 19.29 -12.11
N THR A 559 59.47 19.26 -13.38
CA THR A 559 60.02 18.32 -14.37
C THR A 559 61.52 18.55 -14.57
N ILE A 560 61.96 19.81 -14.71
CA ILE A 560 63.37 20.17 -14.84
C ILE A 560 64.14 19.81 -13.57
N ALA A 561 63.60 20.09 -12.38
CA ALA A 561 64.25 19.79 -11.10
C ALA A 561 64.45 18.28 -10.91
N ALA A 562 63.42 17.47 -11.17
CA ALA A 562 63.50 16.02 -11.11
C ALA A 562 64.51 15.45 -12.13
N GLU A 563 64.53 16.00 -13.34
CA GLU A 563 65.43 15.57 -14.41
C GLU A 563 66.88 15.97 -14.17
N LYS A 564 67.12 17.12 -13.51
CA LYS A 564 68.45 17.51 -13.01
C LYS A 564 68.93 16.55 -11.94
N ALA A 565 68.07 16.18 -10.99
CA ALA A 565 68.40 15.23 -9.92
C ALA A 565 68.69 13.82 -10.46
N ALA A 566 68.06 13.44 -11.57
CA ALA A 566 68.27 12.14 -12.21
C ALA A 566 69.55 12.06 -13.06
N VAL A 567 70.23 13.19 -13.35
CA VAL A 567 71.51 13.18 -14.08
C VAL A 567 72.54 12.43 -13.26
N LYS A 568 73.13 11.37 -13.83
CA LYS A 568 74.16 10.56 -13.18
C LYS A 568 75.54 11.12 -13.46
N THR A 569 76.17 10.65 -14.54
CA THR A 569 77.47 11.12 -15.02
C THR A 569 77.30 11.63 -16.43
N VAL A 570 77.70 12.88 -16.68
CA VAL A 570 77.57 13.50 -18.01
C VAL A 570 78.56 12.89 -18.98
N ASP A 571 78.05 12.31 -20.07
CA ASP A 571 78.85 11.80 -21.18
C ASP A 571 78.96 12.88 -22.26
N ALA A 572 80.14 13.51 -22.33
CA ALA A 572 80.42 14.57 -23.29
C ALA A 572 80.40 14.07 -24.75
N LYS A 573 80.76 12.81 -25.02
CA LYS A 573 80.72 12.24 -26.37
C LYS A 573 79.29 12.00 -26.82
N LEU A 574 78.45 11.47 -25.93
CA LEU A 574 77.02 11.27 -26.21
C LEU A 574 76.29 12.60 -26.41
N SER A 575 76.56 13.58 -25.53
CA SER A 575 75.95 14.91 -25.59
C SER A 575 76.33 15.64 -26.90
N ALA A 576 77.60 15.56 -27.33
CA ALA A 576 78.04 16.12 -28.61
C ALA A 576 77.45 15.37 -29.82
N LYS A 577 77.31 14.03 -29.75
CA LYS A 577 76.70 13.23 -30.83
C LYS A 577 75.22 13.59 -31.06
N LEU A 578 74.52 13.96 -30.00
CA LEU A 578 73.10 14.31 -30.02
C LEU A 578 72.85 15.83 -30.13
N ALA A 579 73.90 16.65 -30.21
CA ALA A 579 73.82 18.10 -30.30
C ALA A 579 73.01 18.56 -31.51
N GLY A 580 71.86 19.18 -31.26
CA GLY A 580 70.88 19.63 -32.25
C GLY A 580 69.69 18.70 -32.45
N ARG A 581 69.66 17.52 -31.80
CA ARG A 581 68.53 16.58 -31.88
C ARG A 581 67.38 17.03 -31.00
N LEU A 582 66.17 16.76 -31.48
CA LEU A 582 64.99 16.57 -30.66
C LEU A 582 64.97 15.13 -30.16
N LEU A 583 64.79 14.94 -28.86
CA LEU A 583 64.77 13.64 -28.20
C LEU A 583 63.41 13.40 -27.56
N LEU A 584 62.88 12.19 -27.74
CA LEU A 584 61.65 11.74 -27.08
C LEU A 584 62.00 10.76 -25.98
N GLN A 585 61.74 11.13 -24.73
CA GLN A 585 61.98 10.27 -23.57
C GLN A 585 60.84 9.23 -23.48
N VAL A 586 61.07 8.06 -24.06
CA VAL A 586 60.02 7.04 -24.28
C VAL A 586 59.52 6.40 -22.98
N GLU A 587 60.35 6.41 -21.93
CA GLU A 587 60.05 5.81 -20.62
C GLU A 587 59.43 6.81 -19.63
N LYS A 588 59.20 8.07 -20.03
CA LYS A 588 58.62 9.12 -19.18
C LYS A 588 57.55 9.92 -19.91
N GLY A 589 56.47 9.25 -20.29
CA GLY A 589 55.26 9.91 -20.83
C GLY A 589 55.45 10.66 -22.16
N GLY A 590 56.54 10.40 -22.90
CA GLY A 590 56.80 11.05 -24.19
C GLY A 590 57.21 12.52 -24.08
N VAL A 591 57.92 12.89 -23.01
CA VAL A 591 58.52 14.22 -22.84
C VAL A 591 59.54 14.49 -23.95
N ILE A 592 59.50 15.69 -24.52
CA ILE A 592 60.39 16.12 -25.61
C ILE A 592 61.50 17.00 -25.06
N TRP A 593 62.72 16.76 -25.52
CA TRP A 593 63.91 17.51 -25.17
C TRP A 593 64.62 18.03 -26.42
N TYR A 594 65.14 19.26 -26.38
CA TYR A 594 66.06 19.77 -27.39
C TYR A 594 67.48 19.79 -26.84
N VAL A 595 68.42 19.11 -27.51
CA VAL A 595 69.85 19.19 -27.13
C VAL A 595 70.47 20.38 -27.85
N ASN A 596 70.81 21.42 -27.12
CA ASN A 596 71.31 22.66 -27.68
C ASN A 596 72.76 22.48 -28.21
N PRO A 597 73.05 22.81 -29.49
CA PRO A 597 74.39 22.64 -30.06
C PRO A 597 75.50 23.48 -29.43
N SER A 598 75.19 24.58 -28.74
CA SER A 598 76.23 25.48 -28.20
C SER A 598 76.78 25.05 -26.83
N ASP A 599 75.95 24.44 -25.98
CA ASP A 599 76.33 24.03 -24.63
C ASP A 599 76.17 22.52 -24.37
N HIS A 600 75.65 21.78 -25.35
CA HIS A 600 75.37 20.34 -25.30
C HIS A 600 74.44 19.92 -24.15
N LYS A 601 73.62 20.84 -23.63
CA LYS A 601 72.59 20.55 -22.63
C LYS A 601 71.26 20.25 -23.28
N ARG A 602 70.45 19.40 -22.63
CA ARG A 602 69.06 19.15 -23.03
C ARG A 602 68.11 20.11 -22.33
N TYR A 603 67.18 20.67 -23.08
CA TYR A 603 66.17 21.60 -22.59
C TYR A 603 64.78 21.02 -22.81
N LEU A 604 63.94 21.08 -21.77
CA LEU A 604 62.58 20.55 -21.80
C LEU A 604 61.72 21.37 -22.78
N VAL A 605 61.05 20.70 -23.72
CA VAL A 605 60.14 21.34 -24.68
C VAL A 605 58.69 20.97 -24.34
N THR A 606 57.90 21.99 -24.00
CA THR A 606 56.45 21.92 -23.77
C THR A 606 55.74 23.04 -24.54
N PRO A 607 54.42 22.94 -24.78
CA PRO A 607 53.66 24.05 -25.37
C PRO A 607 53.82 25.37 -24.63
N ASP A 608 54.00 25.31 -23.31
CA ASP A 608 54.01 26.48 -22.43
C ASP A 608 55.36 27.19 -22.41
N ASN A 609 56.48 26.47 -22.63
CA ASN A 609 57.83 27.06 -22.57
C ASN A 609 58.57 27.16 -23.93
N ALA A 610 58.11 26.46 -24.97
CA ALA A 610 58.87 26.28 -26.21
C ALA A 610 59.21 27.59 -26.93
N LEU A 611 58.28 28.56 -27.00
CA LEU A 611 58.55 29.82 -27.72
C LEU A 611 59.63 30.66 -27.01
N SER A 612 59.58 30.76 -25.69
CA SER A 612 60.60 31.46 -24.90
C SER A 612 61.95 30.73 -24.95
N LEU A 613 61.91 29.40 -24.80
CA LEU A 613 63.07 28.53 -24.92
C LEU A 613 63.77 28.72 -26.27
N PHE A 614 63.03 28.63 -27.37
CA PHE A 614 63.64 28.71 -28.70
C PHE A 614 64.16 30.09 -29.01
N ARG A 615 63.50 31.18 -28.59
CA ARG A 615 64.05 32.53 -28.75
C ARG A 615 65.41 32.68 -28.09
N SER A 616 65.60 32.06 -26.92
CA SER A 616 66.88 32.12 -26.20
C SER A 616 67.99 31.26 -26.81
N LEU A 617 67.63 30.14 -27.44
CA LEU A 617 68.60 29.16 -27.97
C LEU A 617 68.82 29.28 -29.49
N SER A 618 67.99 30.05 -30.19
CA SER A 618 68.03 30.17 -31.65
C SER A 618 69.18 31.04 -32.15
N LEU A 619 69.63 30.75 -33.37
CA LEU A 619 70.52 31.60 -34.12
C LEU A 619 69.71 32.56 -35.00
N GLY A 620 70.01 33.86 -34.97
CA GLY A 620 69.37 34.83 -35.86
C GLY A 620 69.67 34.55 -37.34
N ILE A 621 68.65 34.62 -38.19
CA ILE A 621 68.78 34.49 -39.65
C ILE A 621 67.89 35.51 -40.37
N THR A 622 68.42 36.07 -41.46
CA THR A 622 67.66 36.92 -42.40
C THR A 622 66.80 36.08 -43.33
N GLU A 623 65.71 36.63 -43.85
CA GLU A 623 64.82 35.92 -44.78
C GLU A 623 65.55 35.49 -46.06
N ALA A 624 66.42 36.36 -46.58
CA ALA A 624 67.24 36.05 -47.76
C ALA A 624 68.15 34.84 -47.57
N ASN A 625 68.60 34.56 -46.34
CA ASN A 625 69.39 33.36 -46.05
C ASN A 625 68.51 32.16 -45.66
N LEU A 626 67.35 32.40 -45.06
CA LEU A 626 66.38 31.34 -44.74
C LEU A 626 65.81 30.71 -46.02
N GLU A 627 65.52 31.51 -47.05
CA GLU A 627 65.01 31.05 -48.34
C GLU A 627 65.97 30.09 -49.06
N LYS A 628 67.27 30.17 -48.77
CA LYS A 628 68.28 29.22 -49.28
C LYS A 628 68.20 27.85 -48.60
N ILE A 629 67.37 27.70 -47.57
CA ILE A 629 67.09 26.44 -46.87
C ILE A 629 65.67 26.00 -47.26
N PRO A 630 65.53 24.89 -48.00
CA PRO A 630 64.22 24.44 -48.49
C PRO A 630 63.40 23.81 -47.36
N THR A 631 62.08 23.90 -47.47
CA THR A 631 61.15 23.06 -46.69
C THR A 631 61.10 21.65 -47.29
N PRO A 632 60.67 20.60 -46.55
CA PRO A 632 60.67 19.22 -47.05
C PRO A 632 59.94 19.01 -48.37
N ASN A 633 58.89 19.81 -48.63
CA ASN A 633 58.04 19.71 -49.82
C ASN A 633 58.47 20.67 -50.95
N SER A 634 59.59 21.40 -50.79
CA SER A 634 60.09 22.31 -51.82
C SER A 634 60.84 21.55 -52.91
N GLN A 635 60.63 21.93 -54.18
CA GLN A 635 61.38 21.38 -55.32
C GLN A 635 62.78 22.00 -55.47
N GLN A 636 63.11 23.03 -54.69
CA GLN A 636 64.43 23.67 -54.73
C GLN A 636 65.43 22.91 -53.85
N LYS A 637 66.62 22.60 -54.37
CA LYS A 637 67.69 21.90 -53.62
C LYS A 637 68.32 22.76 -52.50
N GLY A 638 68.18 24.08 -52.57
CA GLY A 638 68.79 25.04 -51.65
C GLY A 638 70.32 25.01 -51.64
N GLU A 639 70.93 25.74 -50.70
CA GLU A 639 72.38 25.83 -50.56
C GLU A 639 72.93 24.74 -49.64
N ALA A 640 73.59 23.73 -50.21
CA ALA A 640 74.01 22.52 -49.48
C ALA A 640 74.94 22.80 -48.28
N ALA A 641 75.87 23.75 -48.41
CA ALA A 641 76.79 24.13 -47.33
C ALA A 641 76.04 24.77 -46.16
N LEU A 642 75.08 25.65 -46.45
CA LEU A 642 74.27 26.33 -45.45
C LEU A 642 73.33 25.35 -44.74
N ARG A 643 72.66 24.47 -45.48
CA ARG A 643 71.80 23.39 -44.95
C ARG A 643 72.56 22.50 -43.98
N LYS A 644 73.76 22.04 -44.36
CA LYS A 644 74.61 21.19 -43.52
C LYS A 644 75.08 21.93 -42.26
N ARG A 645 75.44 23.22 -42.39
CA ARG A 645 75.92 24.04 -41.27
C ARG A 645 74.82 24.33 -40.24
N LEU A 646 73.56 24.40 -40.68
CA LEU A 646 72.43 24.78 -39.84
C LEU A 646 71.58 23.59 -39.38
N ALA A 647 71.85 22.37 -39.87
CA ALA A 647 71.19 21.15 -39.40
C ALA A 647 71.20 21.02 -37.86
N GLY A 648 70.04 20.73 -37.27
CA GLY A 648 69.83 20.64 -35.83
C GLY A 648 69.72 21.99 -35.10
N LYS A 649 69.81 23.13 -35.80
CA LYS A 649 69.71 24.46 -35.19
C LYS A 649 68.29 24.99 -35.26
N LEU A 650 67.89 25.66 -34.18
CA LEU A 650 66.75 26.56 -34.16
C LEU A 650 67.18 27.92 -34.75
N LEU A 651 66.35 28.48 -35.62
CA LEU A 651 66.59 29.71 -36.33
C LEU A 651 65.52 30.74 -35.96
N LEU A 652 65.96 31.92 -35.56
CA LEU A 652 65.10 33.07 -35.26
C LEU A 652 65.07 34.00 -36.46
N ARG A 653 63.89 34.19 -37.05
CA ARG A 653 63.68 35.06 -38.21
C ARG A 653 63.63 36.51 -37.75
N VAL A 654 64.76 37.21 -37.87
CA VAL A 654 64.93 38.56 -37.31
C VAL A 654 64.05 39.61 -38.00
N GLU A 655 63.64 39.34 -39.25
CA GLU A 655 62.82 40.22 -40.09
C GLU A 655 61.33 39.85 -40.07
N LYS A 656 60.93 38.73 -39.44
CA LYS A 656 59.54 38.26 -39.39
C LYS A 656 59.07 37.99 -37.97
N ALA A 657 58.97 39.04 -37.17
CA ALA A 657 58.40 39.06 -35.82
C ALA A 657 58.92 37.95 -34.87
N GLY A 658 60.15 37.47 -35.08
CA GLY A 658 60.74 36.41 -34.26
C GLY A 658 60.11 35.04 -34.45
N ALA A 659 59.56 34.75 -35.63
CA ALA A 659 59.15 33.40 -36.01
C ALA A 659 60.33 32.42 -35.96
N ILE A 660 60.05 31.17 -35.56
CA ILE A 660 61.07 30.13 -35.36
C ILE A 660 61.00 29.11 -36.48
N SER A 661 62.15 28.71 -37.01
CA SER A 661 62.27 27.55 -37.89
C SER A 661 63.29 26.57 -37.29
N TYR A 662 63.01 25.27 -37.33
CA TYR A 662 63.97 24.24 -36.98
C TYR A 662 64.52 23.60 -38.26
N VAL A 663 65.83 23.47 -38.39
CA VAL A 663 66.44 22.73 -39.51
C VAL A 663 66.69 21.30 -39.06
N ASP A 664 66.09 20.32 -39.72
CA ASP A 664 66.31 18.91 -39.39
C ASP A 664 67.70 18.43 -39.85
N TYR A 665 68.04 17.17 -39.52
CA TYR A 665 69.32 16.58 -39.92
C TYR A 665 69.40 16.21 -41.41
N GLN A 666 68.28 16.22 -42.13
CA GLN A 666 68.25 16.12 -43.59
C GLN A 666 68.49 17.51 -44.24
N GLY A 667 68.63 18.56 -43.43
CA GLY A 667 68.92 19.92 -43.86
C GLY A 667 67.69 20.64 -44.40
N TYR A 668 66.48 20.22 -44.06
CA TYR A 668 65.24 20.91 -44.40
C TYR A 668 64.76 21.77 -43.24
N ARG A 669 64.26 22.97 -43.55
CA ARG A 669 63.64 23.84 -42.52
C ARG A 669 62.17 23.49 -42.30
N HIS A 670 61.76 23.52 -41.04
CA HIS A 670 60.39 23.35 -40.60
C HIS A 670 59.98 24.59 -39.82
N ASP A 671 58.92 25.27 -40.26
CA ASP A 671 58.43 26.46 -39.59
C ASP A 671 57.60 26.04 -38.37
N VAL A 672 57.97 26.56 -37.20
CA VAL A 672 57.41 26.14 -35.91
C VAL A 672 56.37 27.16 -35.46
N THR A 673 55.14 26.69 -35.25
CA THR A 673 54.01 27.48 -34.73
C THR A 673 53.49 26.84 -33.44
N ARG A 674 52.71 27.58 -32.65
CA ARG A 674 52.08 27.03 -31.44
C ARG A 674 51.17 25.83 -31.75
N GLU A 675 50.56 25.82 -32.93
CA GLU A 675 49.62 24.80 -33.37
C GLU A 675 50.33 23.52 -33.84
N ASN A 676 51.47 23.63 -34.54
CA ASN A 676 52.17 22.46 -35.08
C ASN A 676 53.31 21.94 -34.19
N LEU A 677 53.73 22.71 -33.18
CA LEU A 677 54.94 22.48 -32.39
C LEU A 677 55.10 21.04 -31.93
N MET A 678 54.13 20.52 -31.18
CA MET A 678 54.30 19.23 -30.50
C MET A 678 54.28 18.07 -31.49
N ASP A 679 53.46 18.14 -32.52
CA ASP A 679 53.36 17.07 -33.51
C ASP A 679 54.57 17.07 -34.45
N LEU A 680 55.01 18.26 -34.88
CA LEU A 680 56.24 18.45 -35.61
C LEU A 680 57.43 17.88 -34.82
N PHE A 681 57.55 18.25 -33.55
CA PHE A 681 58.70 17.86 -32.75
C PHE A 681 58.70 16.37 -32.41
N ARG A 682 57.52 15.76 -32.20
CA ARG A 682 57.41 14.29 -32.08
C ARG A 682 57.86 13.61 -33.37
N SER A 683 57.39 14.04 -34.54
CA SER A 683 57.75 13.42 -35.82
C SER A 683 59.25 13.50 -36.15
N LEU A 684 59.93 14.56 -35.69
CA LEU A 684 61.36 14.78 -35.92
C LEU A 684 62.25 14.24 -34.79
N SER A 685 61.66 13.79 -33.68
CA SER A 685 62.40 13.34 -32.50
C SER A 685 63.02 11.96 -32.67
N LEU A 686 64.15 11.75 -32.02
CA LEU A 686 64.76 10.44 -31.83
C LEU A 686 64.36 9.89 -30.45
N GLY A 687 63.79 8.69 -30.39
CA GLY A 687 63.51 8.02 -29.12
C GLY A 687 64.79 7.76 -28.31
N ILE A 688 64.74 8.01 -26.99
CA ILE A 688 65.86 7.78 -26.08
C ILE A 688 65.38 7.19 -24.74
N SER A 689 66.12 6.21 -24.21
CA SER A 689 65.86 5.60 -22.90
C SER A 689 66.31 6.52 -21.75
N ASN A 690 65.76 6.31 -20.56
CA ASN A 690 66.16 7.04 -19.35
C ASN A 690 67.64 6.85 -19.04
N GLU A 691 68.16 5.63 -19.23
CA GLU A 691 69.57 5.30 -19.00
C GLU A 691 70.52 6.20 -19.81
N ASN A 692 70.16 6.50 -21.06
CA ASN A 692 71.00 7.30 -21.96
C ASN A 692 70.71 8.80 -21.84
N ILE A 693 69.44 9.20 -21.68
CA ILE A 693 69.12 10.62 -21.56
C ILE A 693 69.71 11.20 -20.27
N TYR A 694 69.74 10.46 -19.15
CA TYR A 694 70.34 10.90 -17.88
C TYR A 694 71.86 11.07 -17.91
N LYS A 695 72.52 10.72 -19.02
CA LYS A 695 73.94 11.01 -19.28
C LYS A 695 74.14 12.37 -19.98
N ILE A 696 73.07 13.11 -20.27
CA ILE A 696 73.12 14.47 -20.84
C ILE A 696 72.80 15.47 -19.71
N ALA A 697 73.44 16.62 -19.66
CA ALA A 697 73.11 17.63 -18.65
C ALA A 697 71.79 18.34 -19.00
N VAL A 698 70.98 18.70 -17.99
CA VAL A 698 69.75 19.48 -18.18
C VAL A 698 70.06 20.97 -18.12
N GLY A 699 69.62 21.69 -19.14
CA GLY A 699 69.68 23.15 -19.23
C GLY A 699 68.38 23.81 -18.78
N GLU A 700 68.48 25.08 -18.38
CA GLU A 700 67.35 25.91 -18.01
C GLU A 700 67.61 27.33 -18.50
N THR A 701 66.62 27.93 -19.13
CA THR A 701 66.67 29.32 -19.58
C THR A 701 66.19 30.21 -18.44
N LYS A 702 66.86 31.34 -18.21
CA LYS A 702 66.42 32.34 -17.22
C LYS A 702 65.12 33.01 -17.63
#